data_AF-A0A507DK52-F1
#
_entry.id   AF-A0A507DK52-F1
#
_cell.length_a   1.000
_cell.length_b   1.000
_cell.length_c   1.000
_cell.angle_alpha   90.00
_cell.angle_beta   90.00
_cell.angle_gamma   90.00
#
_symmetry.space_group_name_H-M   'P 1'
#
loop_
_entity.id
_entity.type
_entity.pdbx_description
1 polymer ?
#
loop_
_entity_poly.entity_id
_entity_poly.type
_entity_poly.pdbx_seq_one_letter_code
_entity_poly.pdbx_strand_id
1 'polypeptide(L)'
;MQAPTDKVDVGVMSPLPHKRPHTRAPPSRLPQSHIAHSTLGWSQSLVISVSSRRLSLATHFPAIAHRYPSHILLYHIPSPKPSNLTPEQDATLAEFKNKLAAVGAYDPQKHSDHLLLRFLRARKFNLDNARKMWLDCEKWRKDFGVEQLMLTFDFPEAAEVRAIYPRLYHKTDKAGRPIYIERFEKIDFHKLWAVTTQERMIQNHVYEYEKLVSYRLPACSQKAGHHIEQSCTILDLKGVGLSSFKSVYTLVQQVSHISQNYYPEMLGRMYIVNSPFLFTGVWALVKPLLDEVTVNKISILGSHYQEELFKSIEKENLPDFLGGDCKCADVGGCLNADTGPWTDGTVPGYPSVEWSTYPVLFLVIGQEELKDSLGGVKTPRKVTDGSPKREKPRHCTRQAVFYKGIIIKYPQMAAANGAPSFETSFWGDADKGLDQLMSRMRAGKHVGEDLALMLKDRASIEEDYGKKLAKLAKTFSPKEEIGSLRESLDVIQKELEATARVHLDLASAIKVQLERPLNDLVNSQSTIRKGQNSIVERALKTKTAASIQCQRAKERYEARCTELSALKFSQGSTKPDQLDKTRAKIEKTQSAVNQADGDYLSTVEKTRDAFTKWQDDFTTACNVCQKLEQDRIEFLRNSCWNYANLFSKACVQDDEACERIRTSLEKCDIHKDIQAALEKYSTGSSIPAPPSYINYYTSASDRPASIQAQAGQGGSPPPGVSDHLRFSSQLPSSSGSSDQLAAASASSSAEAGDVSAVLYEYNPWDVKEGVPTLFQVHVLYDYASQAFEELSITRGQVVPVIATQDDGWWEGVGMENGKRRKGLFPSNFVEKLTQ
;
A
#
# COMPACT_ATOMS: atom_id res chain seq x y z
N MET A 1 -12.88 -57.31 -35.62
CA MET A 1 -12.33 -57.60 -36.97
C MET A 1 -12.20 -56.26 -37.68
N GLN A 2 -11.11 -55.90 -38.34
CA GLN A 2 -9.86 -56.63 -38.60
C GLN A 2 -8.67 -56.02 -37.83
N ALA A 3 -7.52 -56.70 -37.85
CA ALA A 3 -6.20 -56.15 -37.50
C ALA A 3 -5.29 -56.24 -38.75
N PRO A 4 -4.02 -55.79 -38.67
CA PRO A 4 -2.99 -56.78 -38.35
C PRO A 4 -1.91 -56.31 -37.36
N THR A 5 -1.18 -57.28 -36.83
CA THR A 5 -0.06 -57.15 -35.88
C THR A 5 1.25 -57.62 -36.52
N ASP A 6 2.40 -57.11 -36.03
CA ASP A 6 3.73 -57.75 -36.04
C ASP A 6 4.71 -56.84 -35.25
N LYS A 7 5.72 -57.31 -34.49
CA LYS A 7 6.13 -58.68 -34.10
C LYS A 7 6.99 -58.66 -32.81
N VAL A 8 7.15 -59.82 -32.17
CA VAL A 8 8.08 -60.14 -31.03
C VAL A 8 9.32 -60.88 -31.64
N ASP A 9 10.39 -61.42 -31.03
CA ASP A 9 10.91 -61.81 -29.69
C ASP A 9 12.45 -62.11 -29.87
N VAL A 10 13.36 -62.59 -28.98
CA VAL A 10 13.40 -63.11 -27.58
C VAL A 10 14.81 -62.80 -27.00
N GLY A 11 15.04 -62.90 -25.67
CA GLY A 11 16.40 -63.09 -25.10
C GLY A 11 16.51 -63.02 -23.56
N VAL A 12 17.03 -64.07 -22.88
CA VAL A 12 16.91 -64.25 -21.40
C VAL A 12 18.16 -64.91 -20.75
N MET A 13 18.37 -64.63 -19.44
CA MET A 13 19.13 -65.37 -18.39
C MET A 13 20.60 -65.00 -18.02
N SER A 14 20.99 -65.47 -16.82
CA SER A 14 22.11 -65.04 -15.92
C SER A 14 23.05 -66.22 -15.57
N PRO A 15 23.81 -66.33 -14.42
CA PRO A 15 24.53 -65.38 -13.54
C PRO A 15 25.97 -65.83 -13.03
N LEU A 16 26.88 -64.86 -12.70
CA LEU A 16 27.98 -64.95 -11.66
C LEU A 16 29.07 -66.08 -11.79
N PRO A 17 30.09 -66.29 -10.88
CA PRO A 17 30.54 -65.57 -9.65
C PRO A 17 32.09 -65.36 -9.43
N HIS A 18 32.45 -64.65 -8.34
CA HIS A 18 33.66 -64.72 -7.46
C HIS A 18 35.14 -64.59 -7.95
N LYS A 19 35.91 -63.64 -7.37
CA LYS A 19 36.93 -63.85 -6.27
C LYS A 19 37.64 -62.55 -5.77
N ARG A 20 38.27 -62.61 -4.58
CA ARG A 20 39.20 -61.65 -3.90
C ARG A 20 40.64 -62.30 -3.85
N PRO A 21 41.78 -61.76 -3.30
CA PRO A 21 41.91 -60.71 -2.23
C PRO A 21 43.22 -59.82 -2.07
N HIS A 22 43.09 -58.78 -1.21
CA HIS A 22 44.03 -58.24 -0.18
C HIS A 22 45.49 -57.68 -0.43
N THR A 23 45.91 -56.87 0.58
CA THR A 23 47.24 -56.29 0.91
C THR A 23 47.65 -55.00 0.16
N ARG A 24 48.41 -54.03 0.73
CA ARG A 24 48.93 -53.77 2.10
C ARG A 24 49.12 -52.23 2.32
N ALA A 25 49.50 -51.78 3.53
CA ALA A 25 49.81 -50.37 3.90
C ALA A 25 51.06 -50.32 4.82
N PRO A 26 51.39 -49.20 5.50
CA PRO A 26 51.82 -47.85 5.06
C PRO A 26 53.36 -47.65 5.30
N PRO A 27 53.97 -46.43 5.39
CA PRO A 27 53.98 -45.67 6.66
C PRO A 27 54.11 -44.11 6.55
N SER A 28 54.28 -43.47 7.72
CA SER A 28 54.28 -42.04 8.06
C SER A 28 55.50 -41.19 7.65
N ARG A 29 55.33 -39.84 7.67
CA ARG A 29 56.07 -38.92 8.57
C ARG A 29 55.57 -37.45 8.55
N LEU A 30 55.34 -36.91 9.75
CA LEU A 30 55.47 -35.48 10.14
C LEU A 30 56.95 -35.26 10.60
N PRO A 31 57.54 -34.04 10.71
CA PRO A 31 57.00 -32.94 11.55
C PRO A 31 57.39 -31.45 11.23
N GLN A 32 56.83 -30.55 12.06
CA GLN A 32 57.40 -29.29 12.59
C GLN A 32 57.97 -28.20 11.65
N SER A 33 57.20 -27.11 11.52
CA SER A 33 57.55 -25.73 11.93
C SER A 33 56.24 -24.91 11.95
N HIS A 34 55.78 -24.16 12.97
CA HIS A 34 56.38 -23.36 14.06
C HIS A 34 57.27 -22.19 13.55
N ILE A 35 57.10 -20.93 13.97
CA ILE A 35 56.21 -20.36 15.01
C ILE A 35 56.00 -18.85 14.80
N ALA A 36 54.84 -18.33 15.25
CA ALA A 36 54.55 -16.92 15.65
C ALA A 36 54.89 -15.78 14.64
N HIS A 37 54.33 -14.57 14.72
CA HIS A 37 53.85 -13.74 15.83
C HIS A 37 52.53 -13.05 15.42
N SER A 38 51.48 -12.92 16.25
CA SER A 38 51.36 -12.13 17.50
C SER A 38 51.71 -10.65 17.29
N THR A 39 50.95 -9.64 17.72
CA THR A 39 50.25 -9.50 19.01
C THR A 39 49.10 -8.47 18.98
N LEU A 40 48.19 -8.59 19.95
CA LEU A 40 47.55 -7.52 20.75
C LEU A 40 47.13 -6.18 20.09
N GLY A 41 45.84 -5.84 20.25
CA GLY A 41 45.26 -4.52 19.97
C GLY A 41 43.74 -4.56 20.17
N TRP A 42 43.22 -4.61 21.39
CA TRP A 42 42.91 -3.44 22.23
C TRP A 42 42.01 -2.37 21.57
N SER A 43 40.72 -2.47 21.92
CA SER A 43 39.77 -1.39 22.22
C SER A 43 39.36 -0.35 21.14
N GLN A 44 38.24 0.30 21.48
CA GLN A 44 37.58 1.44 20.85
C GLN A 44 36.67 1.04 19.66
N SER A 45 35.34 1.19 19.76
CA SER A 45 34.53 2.37 20.18
C SER A 45 34.73 3.55 19.24
N LEU A 46 33.80 3.73 18.29
CA LEU A 46 33.17 5.04 18.06
C LEU A 46 31.88 4.91 17.22
N VAL A 47 30.78 4.51 17.88
CA VAL A 47 29.44 4.92 17.43
C VAL A 47 29.18 6.31 18.01
N ILE A 48 29.64 7.34 17.31
CA ILE A 48 29.47 8.77 17.60
C ILE A 48 29.25 9.48 16.27
N SER A 49 28.32 10.43 16.11
CA SER A 49 27.13 10.73 16.92
C SER A 49 26.20 11.62 16.07
N VAL A 50 24.89 11.45 16.20
CA VAL A 50 23.90 12.46 15.82
C VAL A 50 22.97 12.71 17.02
N SER A 51 23.50 13.37 18.04
CA SER A 51 22.76 13.72 19.26
C SER A 51 21.70 14.81 19.02
N SER A 52 20.49 14.43 18.60
CA SER A 52 19.28 15.26 18.72
C SER A 52 18.49 14.92 19.98
N ARG A 53 19.01 15.39 21.12
CA ARG A 53 18.37 15.59 22.44
C ARG A 53 16.96 14.98 22.64
N ARG A 54 16.90 13.70 23.04
CA ARG A 54 15.97 13.29 24.12
C ARG A 54 16.80 13.16 25.41
N LEU A 55 16.34 13.72 26.52
CA LEU A 55 17.02 13.56 27.81
C LEU A 55 16.87 12.12 28.30
N SER A 56 17.92 11.59 28.93
CA SER A 56 17.88 10.27 29.57
C SER A 56 17.12 10.33 30.90
N LEU A 57 15.87 9.88 30.88
CA LEU A 57 15.15 9.47 32.09
C LEU A 57 15.61 8.09 32.60
N ALA A 58 16.15 7.24 31.72
CA ALA A 58 16.58 5.88 32.03
C ALA A 58 17.77 5.81 33.02
N THR A 59 18.58 6.87 33.15
CA THR A 59 19.78 6.89 34.01
C THR A 59 19.53 7.39 35.44
N HIS A 60 18.29 7.70 35.83
CA HIS A 60 17.96 8.19 37.18
C HIS A 60 17.03 7.28 38.01
N PHE A 61 16.47 6.22 37.44
CA PHE A 61 15.54 5.31 38.16
C PHE A 61 16.00 3.83 38.26
N PRO A 62 17.12 3.52 38.96
CA PRO A 62 17.45 2.12 39.29
C PRO A 62 16.37 1.41 40.12
N ALA A 63 15.62 2.16 40.93
CA ALA A 63 14.64 1.62 41.88
C ALA A 63 13.40 0.99 41.24
N ILE A 64 13.02 1.40 40.02
CA ILE A 64 11.82 0.86 39.33
C ILE A 64 12.13 -0.51 38.71
N ALA A 65 13.31 -0.66 38.09
CA ALA A 65 13.74 -1.91 37.46
C ALA A 65 13.85 -3.09 38.44
N HIS A 66 14.09 -2.83 39.73
CA HIS A 66 14.14 -3.85 40.78
C HIS A 66 12.77 -4.25 41.36
N ARG A 67 11.66 -3.58 40.99
CA ARG A 67 10.32 -3.90 41.48
C ARG A 67 9.49 -4.82 40.58
N TYR A 68 9.97 -5.10 39.37
CA TYR A 68 9.34 -6.02 38.43
C TYR A 68 10.26 -7.21 38.17
N PRO A 69 9.86 -8.45 38.50
CA PRO A 69 10.68 -9.62 38.22
C PRO A 69 10.85 -9.81 36.71
N SER A 70 12.07 -10.14 36.28
CA SER A 70 12.50 -10.23 34.87
C SER A 70 11.87 -11.37 34.04
N HIS A 71 10.73 -11.88 34.50
CA HIS A 71 10.05 -13.08 34.00
C HIS A 71 8.67 -12.77 33.36
N ILE A 72 8.15 -11.53 33.47
CA ILE A 72 6.74 -11.21 33.21
C ILE A 72 6.32 -11.20 31.73
N LEU A 73 7.24 -11.09 30.76
CA LEU A 73 6.91 -11.09 29.32
C LEU A 73 6.83 -12.48 28.67
N LEU A 74 6.83 -13.57 29.45
CA LEU A 74 7.27 -14.89 28.98
C LEU A 74 6.19 -15.97 29.08
N TYR A 75 5.20 -15.92 28.17
CA TYR A 75 4.66 -17.05 27.36
C TYR A 75 4.51 -18.48 27.94
N HIS A 76 4.44 -18.69 29.27
CA HIS A 76 4.24 -20.00 29.88
C HIS A 76 2.96 -20.07 30.72
N ILE A 77 1.81 -20.07 30.04
CA ILE A 77 0.66 -20.84 30.53
C ILE A 77 1.00 -22.32 30.31
N PRO A 78 0.87 -23.20 31.32
CA PRO A 78 0.98 -24.65 31.16
C PRO A 78 -0.16 -25.19 30.28
N SER A 79 -0.02 -25.05 28.96
CA SER A 79 -1.01 -25.54 27.99
C SER A 79 -0.82 -27.04 27.75
N PRO A 80 -1.90 -27.84 27.66
CA PRO A 80 -1.81 -29.25 27.31
C PRO A 80 -1.02 -29.47 26.02
N LYS A 81 -0.31 -30.61 25.90
CA LYS A 81 0.32 -30.99 24.63
C LYS A 81 -0.78 -31.03 23.54
N PRO A 82 -0.59 -30.38 22.38
CA PRO A 82 -1.58 -30.36 21.31
C PRO A 82 -1.98 -31.78 20.91
N SER A 83 -3.25 -32.12 21.13
CA SER A 83 -3.78 -33.48 21.02
C SER A 83 -3.95 -33.98 19.58
N ASN A 84 -3.87 -33.06 18.60
CA ASN A 84 -4.31 -33.29 17.22
C ASN A 84 -3.14 -33.21 16.21
N LEU A 85 -1.94 -33.67 16.60
CA LEU A 85 -0.79 -33.80 15.71
C LEU A 85 -0.68 -35.24 15.18
N THR A 86 -0.30 -35.39 13.91
CA THR A 86 0.18 -36.70 13.40
C THR A 86 1.59 -36.99 13.92
N PRO A 87 2.06 -38.26 13.90
CA PRO A 87 3.43 -38.61 14.32
C PRO A 87 4.51 -37.83 13.55
N GLU A 88 4.28 -37.55 12.27
CA GLU A 88 5.17 -36.78 11.40
C GLU A 88 5.19 -35.29 11.79
N GLN A 89 4.05 -34.74 12.19
CA GLN A 89 3.96 -33.35 12.68
C GLN A 89 4.63 -33.18 14.05
N ASP A 90 4.49 -34.16 14.95
CA ASP A 90 5.16 -34.15 16.25
C ASP A 90 6.68 -34.29 16.10
N ALA A 91 7.14 -35.15 15.19
CA ALA A 91 8.54 -35.26 14.80
C ALA A 91 9.08 -33.97 14.15
N THR A 92 8.29 -33.32 13.28
CA THR A 92 8.67 -32.04 12.66
C THR A 92 8.78 -30.93 13.70
N LEU A 93 7.88 -30.89 14.70
CA LEU A 93 7.95 -29.96 15.82
C LEU A 93 9.20 -30.20 16.70
N ALA A 94 9.58 -31.46 16.91
CA ALA A 94 10.82 -31.79 17.63
C ALA A 94 12.07 -31.35 16.84
N GLU A 95 12.15 -31.61 15.53
CA GLU A 95 13.25 -31.12 14.69
C GLU A 95 13.29 -29.58 14.64
N PHE A 96 12.13 -28.91 14.65
CA PHE A 96 12.02 -27.45 14.68
C PHE A 96 12.63 -26.85 15.94
N LYS A 97 12.26 -27.38 17.12
CA LYS A 97 12.88 -26.99 18.41
C LYS A 97 14.41 -27.16 18.36
N ASN A 98 14.89 -28.29 17.85
CA ASN A 98 16.33 -28.56 17.72
C ASN A 98 17.05 -27.58 16.77
N LYS A 99 16.48 -27.32 15.58
CA LYS A 99 17.03 -26.37 14.57
C LYS A 99 17.03 -24.91 15.03
N LEU A 100 16.15 -24.53 15.96
CA LEU A 100 16.10 -23.21 16.59
C LEU A 100 17.04 -23.11 17.81
N ALA A 101 17.07 -24.13 18.67
CA ALA A 101 17.99 -24.21 19.81
C ALA A 101 19.46 -24.14 19.37
N ALA A 102 19.81 -24.82 18.28
CA ALA A 102 21.16 -24.81 17.69
C ALA A 102 21.64 -23.43 17.19
N VAL A 103 20.77 -22.40 17.14
CA VAL A 103 21.11 -21.01 16.81
C VAL A 103 20.69 -20.02 17.91
N GLY A 104 20.36 -20.49 19.11
CA GLY A 104 19.94 -19.64 20.24
C GLY A 104 18.57 -18.98 20.07
N ALA A 105 17.74 -19.46 19.14
CA ALA A 105 16.42 -18.91 18.82
C ALA A 105 15.24 -19.69 19.43
N TYR A 106 15.50 -20.62 20.36
CA TYR A 106 14.49 -21.33 21.13
C TYR A 106 14.80 -21.27 22.63
N ASP A 107 13.78 -20.95 23.42
CA ASP A 107 13.81 -20.93 24.88
C ASP A 107 12.53 -21.62 25.38
N PRO A 108 12.62 -22.77 26.07
CA PRO A 108 11.44 -23.54 26.50
C PRO A 108 10.61 -22.83 27.59
N GLN A 109 11.15 -21.79 28.24
CA GLN A 109 10.38 -20.95 29.17
C GLN A 109 9.55 -19.88 28.44
N LYS A 110 9.81 -19.66 27.13
CA LYS A 110 9.20 -18.58 26.33
C LYS A 110 8.44 -19.08 25.10
N HIS A 111 8.78 -20.24 24.57
CA HIS A 111 8.24 -20.70 23.29
C HIS A 111 7.47 -22.01 23.50
N SER A 112 6.15 -21.87 23.71
CA SER A 112 5.23 -23.00 23.83
C SER A 112 5.07 -23.75 22.51
N ASP A 113 4.68 -25.02 22.60
CA ASP A 113 4.45 -25.88 21.43
C ASP A 113 3.42 -25.29 20.46
N HIS A 114 2.34 -24.70 20.99
CA HIS A 114 1.31 -24.03 20.19
C HIS A 114 1.86 -22.79 19.46
N LEU A 115 2.70 -21.97 20.12
CA LEU A 115 3.36 -20.84 19.46
C LEU A 115 4.23 -21.29 18.29
N LEU A 116 5.04 -22.34 18.46
CA LEU A 116 5.87 -22.91 17.39
C LEU A 116 5.03 -23.52 16.26
N LEU A 117 3.94 -24.22 16.60
CA LEU A 117 3.04 -24.83 15.63
C LEU A 117 2.36 -23.82 14.72
N ARG A 118 2.09 -22.60 15.18
CA ARG A 118 1.53 -21.53 14.33
C ARG A 118 2.47 -21.19 13.16
N PHE A 119 3.79 -21.18 13.36
CA PHE A 119 4.79 -20.97 12.29
C PHE A 119 4.92 -22.19 11.36
N LEU A 120 4.82 -23.42 11.91
CA LEU A 120 4.81 -24.64 11.11
C LEU A 120 3.56 -24.73 10.22
N ARG A 121 2.37 -24.51 10.78
CA ARG A 121 1.07 -24.50 10.06
C ARG A 121 1.06 -23.46 8.95
N ALA A 122 1.43 -22.21 9.24
CA ALA A 122 1.52 -21.12 8.26
C ALA A 122 2.54 -21.35 7.12
N ARG A 123 3.40 -22.37 7.24
CA ARG A 123 4.33 -22.81 6.18
C ARG A 123 4.09 -24.26 5.74
N LYS A 124 2.88 -24.79 5.97
CA LYS A 124 2.41 -26.14 5.57
C LYS A 124 3.39 -27.24 6.04
N PHE A 125 3.89 -27.12 7.27
CA PHE A 125 4.95 -27.92 7.91
C PHE A 125 6.30 -27.99 7.15
N ASN A 126 6.54 -27.11 6.17
CA ASN A 126 7.87 -26.95 5.59
C ASN A 126 8.82 -26.32 6.63
N LEU A 127 9.70 -27.17 7.15
CA LEU A 127 10.52 -26.89 8.32
C LEU A 127 11.51 -25.73 8.14
N ASP A 128 12.16 -25.64 6.99
CA ASP A 128 13.17 -24.60 6.75
C ASP A 128 12.54 -23.25 6.40
N ASN A 129 11.36 -23.23 5.76
CA ASN A 129 10.54 -22.03 5.60
C ASN A 129 9.98 -21.52 6.94
N ALA A 130 9.50 -22.43 7.80
CA ALA A 130 9.08 -22.09 9.16
C ALA A 130 10.23 -21.54 10.00
N ARG A 131 11.43 -22.12 9.87
CA ARG A 131 12.67 -21.63 10.50
C ARG A 131 13.07 -20.25 10.02
N LYS A 132 13.00 -19.98 8.71
CA LYS A 132 13.27 -18.63 8.19
C LYS A 132 12.27 -17.62 8.77
N MET A 133 10.97 -17.93 8.69
CA MET A 133 9.89 -17.08 9.20
C MET A 133 10.02 -16.79 10.70
N TRP A 134 10.39 -17.79 11.50
CA TRP A 134 10.67 -17.62 12.92
C TRP A 134 11.83 -16.66 13.17
N LEU A 135 12.96 -16.84 12.46
CA LEU A 135 14.13 -15.98 12.61
C LEU A 135 13.89 -14.55 12.09
N ASP A 136 13.08 -14.39 11.03
CA ASP A 136 12.63 -13.09 10.54
C ASP A 136 11.75 -12.38 11.60
N CYS A 137 10.86 -13.11 12.28
CA CYS A 137 10.02 -12.59 13.36
C CYS A 137 10.85 -12.23 14.60
N GLU A 138 11.72 -13.12 15.05
CA GLU A 138 12.64 -12.89 16.18
C GLU A 138 13.55 -11.68 15.94
N LYS A 139 13.90 -11.39 14.69
CA LYS A 139 14.61 -10.16 14.31
C LYS A 139 13.67 -8.95 14.33
N TRP A 140 12.49 -9.05 13.71
CA TRP A 140 11.51 -7.95 13.68
C TRP A 140 11.06 -7.51 15.07
N ARG A 141 10.80 -8.43 16.01
CA ARG A 141 10.42 -8.08 17.39
C ARG A 141 11.45 -7.15 18.06
N LYS A 142 12.73 -7.46 17.86
CA LYS A 142 13.87 -6.69 18.39
C LYS A 142 14.07 -5.36 17.65
N ASP A 143 13.94 -5.36 16.32
CA ASP A 143 14.06 -4.14 15.51
C ASP A 143 12.89 -3.15 15.76
N PHE A 144 11.69 -3.66 16.03
CA PHE A 144 10.48 -2.88 16.35
C PHE A 144 10.40 -2.52 17.85
N GLY A 145 11.11 -3.26 18.71
CA GLY A 145 11.13 -3.05 20.16
C GLY A 145 9.86 -3.51 20.88
N VAL A 146 9.27 -4.65 20.48
CA VAL A 146 7.98 -5.13 21.01
C VAL A 146 7.99 -5.30 22.53
N GLU A 147 9.07 -5.83 23.10
CA GLU A 147 9.22 -6.00 24.55
C GLU A 147 9.29 -4.65 25.29
N GLN A 148 9.88 -3.62 24.68
CA GLN A 148 9.93 -2.26 25.22
C GLN A 148 8.57 -1.55 25.08
N LEU A 149 7.87 -1.79 23.97
CA LEU A 149 6.53 -1.28 23.70
C LEU A 149 5.56 -1.71 24.82
N MET A 150 5.55 -2.99 25.18
CA MET A 150 4.70 -3.53 26.25
C MET A 150 4.96 -2.94 27.64
N LEU A 151 6.12 -2.29 27.84
CA LEU A 151 6.50 -1.66 29.11
C LEU A 151 6.32 -0.13 29.12
N THR A 152 6.21 0.52 27.95
CA THR A 152 6.29 2.00 27.84
C THR A 152 5.40 2.64 26.77
N PHE A 153 4.54 1.89 26.08
CA PHE A 153 3.60 2.47 25.13
C PHE A 153 2.42 3.14 25.83
N ASP A 154 2.40 4.47 25.81
CA ASP A 154 1.25 5.29 26.19
C ASP A 154 0.46 5.76 24.96
N PHE A 155 -0.86 5.75 25.07
CA PHE A 155 -1.84 6.08 24.02
C PHE A 155 -2.96 6.96 24.60
N PRO A 156 -2.65 8.19 25.07
CA PRO A 156 -3.62 9.05 25.73
C PRO A 156 -4.75 9.47 24.79
N GLU A 157 -4.50 9.52 23.48
CA GLU A 157 -5.53 9.79 22.47
C GLU A 157 -6.51 8.62 22.23
N ALA A 158 -6.37 7.48 22.93
CA ALA A 158 -7.18 6.27 22.72
C ALA A 158 -8.69 6.52 22.72
N ALA A 159 -9.18 7.43 23.56
CA ALA A 159 -10.60 7.77 23.63
C ALA A 159 -11.08 8.53 22.37
N GLU A 160 -10.31 9.52 21.91
CA GLU A 160 -10.61 10.28 20.68
C GLU A 160 -10.49 9.39 19.43
N VAL A 161 -9.43 8.58 19.36
CA VAL A 161 -9.23 7.59 18.31
C VAL A 161 -10.37 6.57 18.27
N ARG A 162 -10.87 6.11 19.43
CA ARG A 162 -12.03 5.19 19.49
C ARG A 162 -13.34 5.87 19.08
N ALA A 163 -13.51 7.16 19.36
CA ALA A 163 -14.69 7.92 18.93
C ALA A 163 -14.71 8.14 17.39
N ILE A 164 -13.55 8.25 16.75
CA ILE A 164 -13.42 8.44 15.29
C ILE A 164 -13.38 7.09 14.54
N TYR A 165 -12.73 6.06 15.11
CA TYR A 165 -12.57 4.72 14.54
C TYR A 165 -12.76 3.66 15.64
N PRO A 166 -14.03 3.28 15.94
CA PRO A 166 -14.34 2.35 17.01
C PRO A 166 -13.75 0.97 16.76
N ARG A 167 -12.87 0.54 17.67
CA ARG A 167 -12.20 -0.77 17.66
C ARG A 167 -12.11 -1.33 19.07
N LEU A 168 -12.52 -2.58 19.26
CA LEU A 168 -12.60 -3.21 20.58
C LEU A 168 -12.56 -4.74 20.52
N TYR A 169 -12.20 -5.37 21.63
CA TYR A 169 -12.54 -6.78 21.89
C TYR A 169 -13.84 -6.84 22.72
N HIS A 170 -14.69 -7.83 22.46
CA HIS A 170 -16.01 -7.92 23.06
C HIS A 170 -16.48 -9.38 23.20
N LYS A 171 -16.40 -9.93 24.42
CA LYS A 171 -16.87 -11.28 24.78
C LYS A 171 -16.29 -12.37 23.87
N THR A 172 -16.96 -13.52 23.79
CA THR A 172 -16.53 -14.67 22.97
C THR A 172 -17.64 -15.18 22.05
N ASP A 173 -17.22 -15.76 20.93
CA ASP A 173 -18.07 -16.54 20.05
C ASP A 173 -18.38 -17.94 20.65
N LYS A 174 -19.18 -18.75 19.94
CA LYS A 174 -19.59 -20.11 20.35
C LYS A 174 -18.44 -21.11 20.44
N ALA A 175 -17.29 -20.80 19.83
CA ALA A 175 -16.07 -21.59 19.92
C ALA A 175 -15.11 -21.09 21.01
N GLY A 176 -15.56 -20.17 21.88
CA GLY A 176 -14.76 -19.58 22.96
C GLY A 176 -13.73 -18.55 22.49
N ARG A 177 -13.72 -18.17 21.21
CA ARG A 177 -12.74 -17.23 20.65
C ARG A 177 -13.15 -15.79 21.01
N PRO A 178 -12.23 -14.91 21.44
CA PRO A 178 -12.54 -13.51 21.69
C PRO A 178 -13.01 -12.84 20.38
N ILE A 179 -14.11 -12.10 20.44
CA ILE A 179 -14.60 -11.34 19.29
C ILE A 179 -13.84 -10.01 19.22
N TYR A 180 -13.33 -9.66 18.05
CA TYR A 180 -12.76 -8.35 17.74
C TYR A 180 -13.69 -7.61 16.77
N ILE A 181 -13.98 -6.34 17.04
CA ILE A 181 -14.93 -5.54 16.25
C ILE A 181 -14.23 -4.24 15.82
N GLU A 182 -14.21 -3.96 14.52
CA GLU A 182 -13.89 -2.65 13.96
C GLU A 182 -15.11 -2.07 13.24
N ARG A 183 -15.41 -0.77 13.42
CA ARG A 183 -16.52 -0.08 12.74
C ARG A 183 -16.03 1.09 11.90
N PHE A 184 -16.58 1.23 10.69
CA PHE A 184 -16.14 2.21 9.70
C PHE A 184 -17.20 3.28 9.37
N GLU A 185 -18.24 3.44 10.21
CA GLU A 185 -19.56 4.07 9.92
C GLU A 185 -19.54 5.47 9.25
N LYS A 186 -18.46 6.23 9.43
CA LYS A 186 -17.95 7.30 8.54
C LYS A 186 -16.61 7.79 9.10
N ILE A 187 -15.54 7.01 8.93
CA ILE A 187 -14.22 7.39 9.46
C ILE A 187 -13.74 8.67 8.77
N ASP A 188 -13.69 9.75 9.53
CA ASP A 188 -13.06 11.00 9.11
C ASP A 188 -11.55 10.87 9.29
N PHE A 189 -10.85 10.50 8.21
CA PHE A 189 -9.39 10.35 8.23
C PHE A 189 -8.66 11.66 8.48
N HIS A 190 -9.24 12.82 8.17
CA HIS A 190 -8.64 14.11 8.52
C HIS A 190 -8.66 14.32 10.04
N LYS A 191 -9.77 13.97 10.72
CA LYS A 191 -9.82 13.96 12.20
C LYS A 191 -8.89 12.89 12.78
N LEU A 192 -8.89 11.67 12.24
CA LEU A 192 -8.04 10.58 12.74
C LEU A 192 -6.55 10.95 12.70
N TRP A 193 -6.08 11.53 11.59
CA TRP A 193 -4.69 11.97 11.43
C TRP A 193 -4.37 13.33 12.06
N ALA A 194 -5.37 14.01 12.64
CA ALA A 194 -5.17 15.16 13.51
C ALA A 194 -4.95 14.76 14.98
N VAL A 195 -5.53 13.63 15.43
CA VAL A 195 -5.40 13.14 16.82
C VAL A 195 -4.29 12.09 17.01
N THR A 196 -3.92 11.33 15.97
CA THR A 196 -2.87 10.31 16.05
C THR A 196 -2.08 10.15 14.74
N THR A 197 -1.05 9.31 14.74
CA THR A 197 -0.23 9.01 13.56
C THR A 197 -0.35 7.55 13.12
N GLN A 198 -0.06 7.26 11.85
CA GLN A 198 0.01 5.89 11.34
C GLN A 198 1.02 5.03 12.12
N GLU A 199 2.14 5.60 12.56
CA GLU A 199 3.13 4.93 13.42
C GLU A 199 2.52 4.51 14.77
N ARG A 200 1.84 5.44 15.47
CA ARG A 200 1.20 5.16 16.76
C ARG A 200 0.03 4.19 16.63
N MET A 201 -0.66 4.20 15.49
CA MET A 201 -1.70 3.21 15.17
C MET A 201 -1.14 1.80 14.96
N ILE A 202 0.01 1.66 14.29
CA ILE A 202 0.73 0.39 14.15
C ILE A 202 1.28 -0.08 15.51
N GLN A 203 1.85 0.81 16.32
CA GLN A 203 2.28 0.53 17.69
C GLN A 203 1.10 0.03 18.55
N ASN A 204 -0.04 0.73 18.56
CA ASN A 204 -1.24 0.30 19.27
C ASN A 204 -1.79 -1.04 18.77
N HIS A 205 -1.72 -1.32 17.46
CA HIS A 205 -2.13 -2.61 16.91
C HIS A 205 -1.26 -3.77 17.42
N VAL A 206 0.07 -3.60 17.41
CA VAL A 206 1.01 -4.58 17.98
C VAL A 206 0.79 -4.76 19.49
N TYR A 207 0.62 -3.68 20.24
CA TYR A 207 0.32 -3.70 21.66
C TYR A 207 -0.97 -4.47 22.00
N GLU A 208 -2.05 -4.26 21.24
CA GLU A 208 -3.31 -5.01 21.41
C GLU A 208 -3.22 -6.47 20.94
N TYR A 209 -2.30 -6.81 20.02
CA TYR A 209 -1.99 -8.20 19.65
C TYR A 209 -1.21 -8.93 20.74
N GLU A 210 -0.19 -8.31 21.32
CA GLU A 210 0.53 -8.86 22.47
C GLU A 210 -0.41 -9.04 23.68
N LYS A 211 -1.34 -8.09 23.93
CA LYS A 211 -2.44 -8.28 24.91
C LYS A 211 -3.39 -9.42 24.54
N LEU A 212 -3.77 -9.58 23.27
CA LEU A 212 -4.59 -10.70 22.83
C LEU A 212 -3.92 -12.04 23.17
N VAL A 213 -2.62 -12.18 22.88
CA VAL A 213 -1.85 -13.41 23.13
C VAL A 213 -1.53 -13.63 24.61
N SER A 214 -1.13 -12.60 25.34
CA SER A 214 -0.62 -12.71 26.72
C SER A 214 -1.72 -12.69 27.79
N TYR A 215 -2.91 -12.21 27.45
CA TYR A 215 -3.96 -11.91 28.43
C TYR A 215 -5.35 -12.43 28.02
N ARG A 216 -5.86 -12.09 26.83
CA ARG A 216 -7.23 -12.45 26.43
C ARG A 216 -7.40 -13.92 26.03
N LEU A 217 -6.56 -14.44 25.12
CA LEU A 217 -6.59 -15.86 24.70
C LEU A 217 -6.37 -16.87 25.86
N PRO A 218 -5.49 -16.60 26.85
CA PRO A 218 -5.38 -17.39 28.07
C PRO A 218 -6.69 -17.46 28.88
N ALA A 219 -7.32 -16.32 29.17
CA ALA A 219 -8.59 -16.28 29.89
C ALA A 219 -9.70 -17.03 29.14
N CYS A 220 -9.78 -16.85 27.81
CA CYS A 220 -10.69 -17.61 26.95
C CYS A 220 -10.42 -19.12 27.00
N SER A 221 -9.15 -19.55 27.01
CA SER A 221 -8.79 -20.97 27.13
C SER A 221 -9.25 -21.57 28.47
N GLN A 222 -9.00 -20.85 29.57
CA GLN A 222 -9.43 -21.27 30.90
C GLN A 222 -10.96 -21.29 31.05
N LYS A 223 -11.67 -20.37 30.36
CA LYS A 223 -13.14 -20.34 30.31
C LYS A 223 -13.75 -21.47 29.49
N ALA A 224 -13.16 -21.78 28.34
CA ALA A 224 -13.64 -22.80 27.41
C ALA A 224 -13.27 -24.24 27.83
N GLY A 225 -12.29 -24.41 28.73
CA GLY A 225 -11.79 -25.73 29.15
C GLY A 225 -10.89 -26.42 28.11
N HIS A 226 -10.59 -25.75 26.99
CA HIS A 226 -9.66 -26.20 25.97
C HIS A 226 -8.81 -25.03 25.46
N HIS A 227 -7.76 -25.32 24.68
CA HIS A 227 -6.90 -24.24 24.17
C HIS A 227 -7.64 -23.38 23.14
N ILE A 228 -7.50 -22.06 23.28
CA ILE A 228 -7.99 -21.03 22.36
C ILE A 228 -6.77 -20.23 21.89
N GLU A 229 -6.41 -20.33 20.61
CA GLU A 229 -5.26 -19.64 20.01
C GLU A 229 -5.65 -18.62 18.91
N GLN A 230 -6.96 -18.41 18.70
CA GLN A 230 -7.53 -17.64 17.60
C GLN A 230 -8.65 -16.68 18.06
N SER A 231 -8.85 -15.59 17.30
CA SER A 231 -9.98 -14.66 17.44
C SER A 231 -11.04 -14.82 16.35
N CYS A 232 -12.22 -14.26 16.59
CA CYS A 232 -13.26 -14.04 15.58
C CYS A 232 -13.37 -12.53 15.30
N THR A 233 -13.22 -12.09 14.05
CA THR A 233 -13.21 -10.65 13.70
C THR A 233 -14.50 -10.23 12.99
N ILE A 234 -15.03 -9.05 13.31
CA ILE A 234 -16.13 -8.40 12.60
C ILE A 234 -15.65 -7.03 12.10
N LEU A 235 -15.74 -6.77 10.80
CA LEU A 235 -15.45 -5.48 10.17
C LEU A 235 -16.76 -4.91 9.63
N ASP A 236 -17.28 -3.85 10.26
CA ASP A 236 -18.55 -3.22 9.89
C ASP A 236 -18.32 -2.07 8.90
N LEU A 237 -18.57 -2.33 7.62
CA LEU A 237 -18.36 -1.42 6.49
C LEU A 237 -19.56 -0.52 6.18
N LYS A 238 -20.55 -0.45 7.07
CA LYS A 238 -21.68 0.48 6.97
C LYS A 238 -21.17 1.89 6.68
N GLY A 239 -21.77 2.60 5.74
CA GLY A 239 -21.41 4.00 5.43
C GLY A 239 -20.03 4.22 4.76
N VAL A 240 -19.29 3.17 4.40
CA VAL A 240 -17.98 3.29 3.72
C VAL A 240 -18.15 3.53 2.22
N GLY A 241 -17.64 4.66 1.72
CA GLY A 241 -17.46 4.93 0.29
C GLY A 241 -16.08 4.48 -0.23
N LEU A 242 -15.99 4.10 -1.50
CA LEU A 242 -14.75 3.58 -2.12
C LEU A 242 -13.56 4.54 -2.01
N SER A 243 -13.81 5.84 -2.12
CA SER A 243 -12.81 6.92 -1.97
C SER A 243 -12.06 6.87 -0.63
N SER A 244 -12.70 6.38 0.43
CA SER A 244 -12.11 6.22 1.77
C SER A 244 -11.04 5.11 1.82
N PHE A 245 -11.20 4.05 1.03
CA PHE A 245 -10.31 2.88 1.08
C PHE A 245 -8.85 3.23 0.72
N LYS A 246 -8.65 4.16 -0.23
CA LYS A 246 -7.32 4.63 -0.65
C LYS A 246 -6.50 5.20 0.51
N SER A 247 -7.16 5.84 1.48
CA SER A 247 -6.53 6.49 2.64
C SER A 247 -6.10 5.49 3.73
N VAL A 248 -6.59 4.25 3.68
CA VAL A 248 -6.23 3.17 4.64
C VAL A 248 -5.49 2.01 4.01
N TYR A 249 -5.43 1.89 2.69
CA TYR A 249 -4.78 0.76 1.99
C TYR A 249 -3.36 0.49 2.49
N THR A 250 -2.56 1.53 2.74
CA THR A 250 -1.18 1.39 3.28
C THR A 250 -1.15 0.86 4.71
N LEU A 251 -2.09 1.28 5.57
CA LEU A 251 -2.27 0.77 6.93
C LEU A 251 -2.74 -0.70 6.91
N VAL A 252 -3.73 -1.03 6.07
CA VAL A 252 -4.24 -2.40 5.87
C VAL A 252 -3.13 -3.32 5.35
N GLN A 253 -2.30 -2.86 4.41
CA GLN A 253 -1.15 -3.59 3.90
C GLN A 253 -0.09 -3.85 4.99
N GLN A 254 0.21 -2.84 5.82
CA GLN A 254 1.16 -3.00 6.95
C GLN A 254 0.63 -3.93 8.03
N VAL A 255 -0.64 -3.78 8.43
CA VAL A 255 -1.32 -4.68 9.38
C VAL A 255 -1.32 -6.11 8.85
N SER A 256 -1.76 -6.33 7.61
CA SER A 256 -1.77 -7.65 6.97
C SER A 256 -0.38 -8.29 6.91
N HIS A 257 0.67 -7.50 6.62
CA HIS A 257 2.06 -7.98 6.64
C HIS A 257 2.51 -8.38 8.05
N ILE A 258 2.17 -7.60 9.08
CA ILE A 258 2.49 -7.90 10.49
C ILE A 258 1.75 -9.18 10.93
N SER A 259 0.44 -9.26 10.69
CA SER A 259 -0.38 -10.43 11.04
C SER A 259 0.16 -11.71 10.38
N GLN A 260 0.45 -11.70 9.08
CA GLN A 260 0.87 -12.92 8.37
C GLN A 260 2.31 -13.35 8.66
N ASN A 261 3.25 -12.41 8.87
CA ASN A 261 4.66 -12.76 9.02
C ASN A 261 5.10 -12.94 10.48
N TYR A 262 4.46 -12.24 11.42
CA TYR A 262 4.89 -12.19 12.82
C TYR A 262 3.85 -12.76 13.79
N TYR A 263 2.57 -12.76 13.41
CA TYR A 263 1.46 -13.31 14.20
C TYR A 263 0.66 -14.40 13.45
N PRO A 264 1.31 -15.41 12.85
CA PRO A 264 0.64 -16.42 12.02
C PRO A 264 -0.52 -17.13 12.73
N GLU A 265 -1.50 -17.59 11.95
CA GLU A 265 -2.66 -18.41 12.36
C GLU A 265 -3.60 -17.84 13.43
N MET A 266 -3.52 -16.56 13.79
CA MET A 266 -4.43 -15.97 14.80
C MET A 266 -5.88 -15.76 14.35
N LEU A 267 -6.14 -15.69 13.04
CA LEU A 267 -7.51 -15.57 12.56
C LEU A 267 -8.21 -16.94 12.59
N GLY A 268 -9.36 -17.02 13.28
CA GLY A 268 -10.22 -18.20 13.29
C GLY A 268 -11.46 -18.06 12.39
N ARG A 269 -12.07 -16.88 12.33
CA ARG A 269 -13.16 -16.51 11.41
C ARG A 269 -13.17 -14.98 11.26
N MET A 270 -13.57 -14.47 10.11
CA MET A 270 -13.83 -13.05 9.89
C MET A 270 -15.17 -12.86 9.19
N TYR A 271 -15.91 -11.85 9.61
CA TYR A 271 -17.12 -11.36 8.99
C TYR A 271 -16.93 -9.92 8.55
N ILE A 272 -17.11 -9.64 7.27
CA ILE A 272 -17.16 -8.29 6.72
C ILE A 272 -18.63 -7.99 6.46
N VAL A 273 -19.22 -7.10 7.27
CA VAL A 273 -20.68 -6.88 7.34
C VAL A 273 -21.05 -5.48 6.88
N ASN A 274 -22.31 -5.30 6.44
CA ASN A 274 -22.75 -4.09 5.73
C ASN A 274 -21.86 -3.78 4.51
N SER A 275 -21.31 -4.81 3.87
CA SER A 275 -20.44 -4.67 2.71
C SER A 275 -21.22 -4.07 1.54
N PRO A 276 -20.83 -2.89 1.00
CA PRO A 276 -21.46 -2.36 -0.20
C PRO A 276 -21.17 -3.28 -1.40
N PHE A 277 -22.07 -3.32 -2.39
CA PHE A 277 -21.94 -4.16 -3.59
C PHE A 277 -20.58 -4.00 -4.30
N LEU A 278 -20.08 -2.76 -4.39
CA LEU A 278 -18.80 -2.42 -5.01
C LEU A 278 -17.56 -2.84 -4.20
N PHE A 279 -17.72 -3.37 -2.97
CA PHE A 279 -16.62 -3.93 -2.19
C PHE A 279 -16.00 -5.17 -2.86
N THR A 280 -16.69 -5.84 -3.77
CA THR A 280 -16.13 -6.88 -4.65
C THR A 280 -14.84 -6.42 -5.37
N GLY A 281 -14.82 -5.17 -5.87
CA GLY A 281 -13.63 -4.56 -6.47
C GLY A 281 -12.52 -4.25 -5.46
N VAL A 282 -12.88 -3.81 -4.25
CA VAL A 282 -11.92 -3.62 -3.14
C VAL A 282 -11.32 -4.96 -2.70
N TRP A 283 -12.14 -5.99 -2.61
CA TRP A 283 -11.74 -7.35 -2.25
C TRP A 283 -10.81 -7.96 -3.30
N ALA A 284 -11.01 -7.67 -4.59
CA ALA A 284 -10.07 -8.06 -5.65
C ALA A 284 -8.66 -7.43 -5.49
N LEU A 285 -8.56 -6.26 -4.85
CA LEU A 285 -7.27 -5.62 -4.51
C LEU A 285 -6.66 -6.16 -3.19
N VAL A 286 -7.49 -6.57 -2.22
CA VAL A 286 -7.03 -7.09 -0.92
C VAL A 286 -6.68 -8.58 -0.97
N LYS A 287 -7.44 -9.40 -1.70
CA LYS A 287 -7.28 -10.86 -1.79
C LYS A 287 -5.86 -11.31 -2.17
N PRO A 288 -5.13 -10.65 -3.11
CA PRO A 288 -3.73 -11.01 -3.41
C PRO A 288 -2.73 -10.72 -2.29
N LEU A 289 -3.12 -9.95 -1.26
CA LEU A 289 -2.29 -9.68 -0.07
C LEU A 289 -2.49 -10.73 1.03
N LEU A 290 -3.36 -11.72 0.84
CA LEU A 290 -3.74 -12.70 1.86
C LEU A 290 -3.48 -14.13 1.35
N ASP A 291 -3.11 -15.03 2.27
CA ASP A 291 -3.01 -16.45 1.96
C ASP A 291 -4.39 -17.12 1.82
N GLU A 292 -4.42 -18.24 1.09
CA GLU A 292 -5.60 -19.06 0.80
C GLU A 292 -6.37 -19.52 2.04
N VAL A 293 -5.67 -19.88 3.13
CA VAL A 293 -6.29 -20.34 4.38
C VAL A 293 -6.91 -19.17 5.14
N THR A 294 -6.31 -17.99 5.07
CA THR A 294 -6.92 -16.74 5.56
C THR A 294 -8.15 -16.34 4.73
N VAL A 295 -8.08 -16.41 3.41
CA VAL A 295 -9.23 -16.14 2.51
C VAL A 295 -10.42 -17.03 2.85
N ASN A 296 -10.20 -18.34 3.04
CA ASN A 296 -11.26 -19.30 3.35
C ASN A 296 -11.89 -19.13 4.76
N LYS A 297 -11.32 -18.26 5.61
CA LYS A 297 -11.88 -17.88 6.93
C LYS A 297 -12.74 -16.61 6.88
N ILE A 298 -12.82 -15.92 5.74
CA ILE A 298 -13.49 -14.62 5.57
C ILE A 298 -14.85 -14.79 4.89
N SER A 299 -15.90 -14.26 5.51
CA SER A 299 -17.26 -14.17 4.95
C SER A 299 -17.61 -12.72 4.69
N ILE A 300 -17.96 -12.38 3.45
CA ILE A 300 -18.38 -11.03 3.05
C ILE A 300 -19.90 -11.02 2.94
N LEU A 301 -20.56 -10.10 3.63
CA LEU A 301 -22.00 -10.07 3.86
C LEU A 301 -22.53 -8.65 3.65
N GLY A 302 -23.69 -8.53 2.99
CA GLY A 302 -24.39 -7.25 2.77
C GLY A 302 -25.07 -6.72 4.03
N SER A 303 -26.25 -6.12 3.88
CA SER A 303 -27.08 -5.57 4.97
C SER A 303 -27.74 -6.64 5.86
N HIS A 304 -27.95 -7.85 5.32
CA HIS A 304 -28.69 -8.95 5.98
C HIS A 304 -27.73 -10.02 6.52
N TYR A 305 -26.76 -9.58 7.33
CA TYR A 305 -25.64 -10.39 7.83
C TYR A 305 -25.93 -11.11 9.15
N GLN A 306 -27.01 -10.78 9.84
CA GLN A 306 -27.24 -11.09 11.25
C GLN A 306 -27.37 -12.61 11.49
N GLU A 307 -28.12 -13.32 10.63
CA GLU A 307 -28.27 -14.78 10.75
C GLU A 307 -26.96 -15.54 10.61
N GLU A 308 -26.06 -15.08 9.73
CA GLU A 308 -24.74 -15.69 9.54
C GLU A 308 -23.79 -15.41 10.71
N LEU A 309 -23.94 -14.26 11.40
CA LEU A 309 -23.29 -14.05 12.71
C LEU A 309 -23.85 -15.00 13.77
N PHE A 310 -25.18 -15.14 13.88
CA PHE A 310 -25.82 -15.97 14.92
C PHE A 310 -25.52 -17.47 14.79
N LYS A 311 -25.05 -17.96 13.63
CA LYS A 311 -24.49 -19.32 13.48
C LYS A 311 -23.20 -19.52 14.27
N SER A 312 -22.44 -18.46 14.56
CA SER A 312 -21.12 -18.52 15.21
C SER A 312 -21.02 -17.79 16.56
N ILE A 313 -21.89 -16.81 16.82
CA ILE A 313 -21.88 -15.94 18.02
C ILE A 313 -23.25 -16.01 18.69
N GLU A 314 -23.30 -16.12 20.02
CA GLU A 314 -24.59 -16.03 20.75
C GLU A 314 -25.12 -14.59 20.80
N LYS A 315 -26.44 -14.43 20.74
CA LYS A 315 -27.07 -13.11 20.53
C LYS A 315 -26.82 -12.16 21.70
N GLU A 316 -26.74 -12.71 22.92
CA GLU A 316 -26.38 -12.02 24.17
C GLU A 316 -24.90 -11.63 24.22
N ASN A 317 -24.06 -12.19 23.35
CA ASN A 317 -22.64 -11.87 23.20
C ASN A 317 -22.33 -10.91 22.04
N LEU A 318 -23.31 -10.64 21.17
CA LEU A 318 -23.19 -9.65 20.10
C LEU A 318 -23.76 -8.30 20.57
N PRO A 319 -23.12 -7.15 20.26
CA PRO A 319 -23.68 -5.83 20.55
C PRO A 319 -24.99 -5.53 19.79
N ASP A 320 -25.84 -4.70 20.39
CA ASP A 320 -27.12 -4.26 19.80
C ASP A 320 -26.97 -3.52 18.46
N PHE A 321 -25.91 -2.72 18.29
CA PHE A 321 -25.59 -2.08 17.00
C PHE A 321 -25.19 -3.04 15.87
N LEU A 322 -25.01 -4.34 16.15
CA LEU A 322 -24.85 -5.42 15.16
C LEU A 322 -26.07 -6.38 15.13
N GLY A 323 -27.18 -6.03 15.81
CA GLY A 323 -28.40 -6.84 15.91
C GLY A 323 -28.45 -7.82 17.08
N GLY A 324 -27.47 -7.78 17.99
CA GLY A 324 -27.47 -8.60 19.20
C GLY A 324 -28.30 -8.03 20.35
N ASP A 325 -28.21 -8.65 21.51
CA ASP A 325 -28.88 -8.22 22.76
C ASP A 325 -27.90 -7.61 23.79
N CYS A 326 -26.58 -7.62 23.52
CA CYS A 326 -25.62 -7.07 24.45
C CYS A 326 -25.63 -5.53 24.42
N LYS A 327 -25.67 -4.92 25.62
CA LYS A 327 -25.66 -3.46 25.80
C LYS A 327 -24.57 -2.92 26.73
N CYS A 328 -24.00 -3.75 27.60
CA CYS A 328 -22.96 -3.37 28.58
C CYS A 328 -23.25 -2.06 29.32
N ALA A 329 -24.46 -1.94 29.88
CA ALA A 329 -24.94 -0.73 30.54
C ALA A 329 -24.01 -0.29 31.69
N ASP A 330 -23.51 -1.25 32.47
CA ASP A 330 -22.71 -1.05 33.68
C ASP A 330 -21.34 -0.40 33.42
N VAL A 331 -20.89 -0.38 32.16
CA VAL A 331 -19.60 0.18 31.72
C VAL A 331 -19.75 1.22 30.60
N GLY A 332 -20.95 1.80 30.44
CA GLY A 332 -21.18 2.91 29.50
C GLY A 332 -21.29 2.49 28.02
N GLY A 333 -21.83 1.30 27.76
CA GLY A 333 -22.17 0.84 26.42
C GLY A 333 -21.12 -0.08 25.78
N CYS A 334 -21.57 -1.00 24.90
CA CYS A 334 -20.69 -2.02 24.29
C CYS A 334 -19.43 -1.47 23.61
N LEU A 335 -19.48 -0.29 22.97
CA LEU A 335 -18.30 0.32 22.32
C LEU A 335 -17.17 0.70 23.29
N ASN A 336 -17.49 0.91 24.57
CA ASN A 336 -16.52 1.23 25.62
C ASN A 336 -16.06 0.00 26.42
N ALA A 337 -16.66 -1.16 26.18
CA ALA A 337 -16.51 -2.37 26.98
C ALA A 337 -15.48 -3.34 26.37
N ASP A 338 -14.22 -3.31 26.85
CA ASP A 338 -13.23 -4.40 26.72
C ASP A 338 -13.61 -5.57 27.64
N THR A 339 -14.85 -6.05 27.51
CA THR A 339 -15.50 -7.04 28.38
C THR A 339 -15.34 -8.45 27.79
N GLY A 340 -15.31 -9.45 28.65
CA GLY A 340 -15.18 -10.86 28.31
C GLY A 340 -14.47 -11.62 29.44
N PRO A 341 -14.11 -12.91 29.25
CA PRO A 341 -13.51 -13.74 30.30
C PRO A 341 -12.23 -13.19 30.95
N TRP A 342 -11.58 -12.22 30.31
CA TRP A 342 -10.39 -11.51 30.79
C TRP A 342 -10.69 -10.31 31.72
N THR A 343 -11.95 -9.89 31.86
CA THR A 343 -12.37 -8.67 32.61
C THR A 343 -13.71 -8.80 33.32
N ASP A 344 -14.57 -9.74 32.95
CA ASP A 344 -15.90 -9.96 33.53
C ASP A 344 -15.89 -10.68 34.89
N GLY A 345 -14.71 -11.02 35.41
CA GLY A 345 -14.53 -11.72 36.70
C GLY A 345 -14.94 -13.20 36.67
N THR A 346 -15.36 -13.74 35.53
CA THR A 346 -15.88 -15.11 35.44
C THR A 346 -14.81 -16.19 35.24
N VAL A 347 -13.52 -15.80 35.34
CA VAL A 347 -12.35 -16.68 35.32
C VAL A 347 -11.43 -16.33 36.49
N PRO A 348 -11.15 -17.27 37.43
CA PRO A 348 -10.26 -17.01 38.55
C PRO A 348 -8.85 -16.58 38.09
N GLY A 349 -8.40 -15.43 38.59
CA GLY A 349 -7.15 -14.77 38.18
C GLY A 349 -7.33 -13.60 37.20
N TYR A 350 -8.55 -13.38 36.68
CA TYR A 350 -8.88 -12.31 35.74
C TYR A 350 -9.99 -11.38 36.28
N PRO A 351 -9.89 -10.05 36.06
CA PRO A 351 -8.72 -9.34 35.53
C PRO A 351 -7.53 -9.44 36.49
N SER A 352 -6.31 -9.61 35.96
CA SER A 352 -5.13 -9.77 36.82
C SER A 352 -4.67 -8.41 37.36
N VAL A 353 -4.18 -8.39 38.60
CA VAL A 353 -3.73 -7.16 39.27
C VAL A 353 -2.62 -6.47 38.46
N GLU A 354 -1.74 -7.25 37.82
CA GLU A 354 -0.68 -6.77 36.94
C GLU A 354 -1.28 -6.02 35.73
N TRP A 355 -2.08 -6.71 34.90
CA TRP A 355 -2.67 -6.10 33.70
C TRP A 355 -3.65 -4.96 34.00
N SER A 356 -4.29 -4.96 35.18
CA SER A 356 -5.15 -3.85 35.62
C SER A 356 -4.40 -2.60 36.13
N THR A 357 -3.12 -2.71 36.51
CA THR A 357 -2.38 -1.59 37.12
C THR A 357 -1.47 -0.83 36.15
N TYR A 358 -1.17 -1.37 34.96
CA TYR A 358 -0.37 -0.69 33.93
C TYR A 358 -0.80 0.77 33.63
N PRO A 359 -2.11 1.12 33.51
CA PRO A 359 -2.52 2.50 33.27
C PRO A 359 -2.46 3.41 34.52
N VAL A 360 -2.51 2.81 35.71
CA VAL A 360 -2.82 3.54 36.97
C VAL A 360 -1.56 4.00 37.68
N LEU A 361 -0.48 3.22 37.63
CA LEU A 361 0.70 3.48 38.48
C LEU A 361 1.44 4.77 38.13
N PHE A 362 1.40 5.22 36.87
CA PHE A 362 2.01 6.48 36.44
C PHE A 362 1.26 7.72 36.96
N LEU A 363 -0.06 7.64 37.10
CA LEU A 363 -0.91 8.76 37.56
C LEU A 363 -0.71 9.08 39.05
N VAL A 364 -0.46 8.06 39.88
CA VAL A 364 -0.24 8.24 41.32
C VAL A 364 1.13 8.87 41.59
N ILE A 365 2.19 8.31 40.99
CA ILE A 365 3.58 8.80 41.19
C ILE A 365 3.73 10.24 40.68
N GLY A 366 3.10 10.58 39.55
CA GLY A 366 3.17 11.93 38.95
C GLY A 366 2.47 13.05 39.75
N GLN A 367 1.64 12.74 40.75
CA GLN A 367 0.93 13.76 41.55
C GLN A 367 1.60 14.10 42.89
N GLU A 368 2.48 13.27 43.42
CA GLU A 368 3.22 13.57 44.66
C GLU A 368 4.48 14.40 44.38
N GLU A 369 5.35 13.97 43.45
CA GLU A 369 6.64 14.64 43.16
C GLU A 369 6.50 16.07 42.57
N LEU A 370 5.34 16.41 42.01
CA LEU A 370 5.10 17.74 41.43
C LEU A 370 4.85 18.84 42.49
N LYS A 371 4.58 18.48 43.75
CA LYS A 371 4.40 19.45 44.84
C LYS A 371 5.72 19.90 45.46
N ASP A 372 6.67 18.97 45.61
CA ASP A 372 7.96 19.26 46.27
C ASP A 372 8.95 19.99 45.35
N SER A 373 8.85 19.79 44.03
CA SER A 373 9.77 20.38 43.05
C SER A 373 9.55 21.88 42.73
N LEU A 374 8.45 22.48 43.19
CA LEU A 374 8.14 23.91 43.00
C LEU A 374 8.60 24.80 44.18
N GLY A 375 9.39 24.25 45.11
CA GLY A 375 9.95 24.90 46.32
C GLY A 375 10.94 26.07 46.13
N GLY A 376 10.89 26.79 45.02
CA GLY A 376 11.44 28.15 44.88
C GLY A 376 12.92 28.30 44.49
N VAL A 377 13.16 29.05 43.40
CA VAL A 377 14.46 29.67 43.07
C VAL A 377 14.22 31.12 42.64
N LYS A 378 15.04 32.06 43.12
CA LYS A 378 14.96 33.50 42.78
C LYS A 378 15.75 33.84 41.50
N THR A 379 15.29 34.85 40.77
CA THR A 379 15.89 35.27 39.49
C THR A 379 17.17 36.13 39.66
N PRO A 380 18.21 35.93 38.82
CA PRO A 380 19.37 36.80 38.74
C PRO A 380 19.24 37.91 37.67
N ARG A 381 20.02 38.99 37.81
CA ARG A 381 20.01 40.18 36.93
C ARG A 381 20.94 40.05 35.70
N LYS A 382 20.65 40.86 34.66
CA LYS A 382 21.60 41.19 33.57
C LYS A 382 22.77 42.05 34.08
N VAL A 383 23.95 41.84 33.49
CA VAL A 383 25.06 42.81 33.35
C VAL A 383 25.65 42.63 31.93
N THR A 384 26.34 43.65 31.39
CA THR A 384 26.78 43.73 29.98
C THR A 384 28.24 44.17 29.83
N ASP A 385 28.78 43.92 28.63
CA ASP A 385 30.01 44.50 28.03
C ASP A 385 31.38 43.90 28.43
N GLY A 386 32.35 43.97 27.49
CA GLY A 386 33.72 43.44 27.62
C GLY A 386 34.34 42.94 26.31
N SER A 387 35.15 43.77 25.65
CA SER A 387 35.79 43.54 24.32
C SER A 387 37.13 42.75 24.38
N PRO A 388 37.71 42.28 23.22
CA PRO A 388 38.51 41.03 23.18
C PRO A 388 40.04 41.18 23.31
N LYS A 389 40.74 40.04 23.42
CA LYS A 389 42.21 39.92 23.29
C LYS A 389 42.63 39.01 22.12
N ARG A 390 43.74 39.38 21.47
CA ARG A 390 44.43 38.61 20.42
C ARG A 390 45.45 37.64 21.05
N GLU A 391 45.62 36.46 20.45
CA GLU A 391 46.82 35.64 20.60
C GLU A 391 47.61 35.53 19.27
N LYS A 392 48.88 35.11 19.35
CA LYS A 392 49.81 35.02 18.20
C LYS A 392 50.15 33.55 17.91
N PRO A 393 50.21 33.12 16.63
CA PRO A 393 50.72 31.79 16.29
C PRO A 393 52.24 31.70 16.56
N ARG A 394 52.70 30.59 17.13
CA ARG A 394 54.14 30.29 17.28
C ARG A 394 54.64 29.52 16.05
N HIS A 395 55.80 29.87 15.53
CA HIS A 395 56.56 28.99 14.63
C HIS A 395 57.25 27.89 15.44
N CYS A 396 57.36 26.69 14.86
CA CYS A 396 58.29 25.66 15.32
C CYS A 396 58.83 24.91 14.09
N THR A 397 60.14 24.99 13.87
CA THR A 397 60.87 24.25 12.82
C THR A 397 61.61 23.08 13.43
N ARG A 398 61.54 21.89 12.82
CA ARG A 398 62.63 20.91 12.87
C ARG A 398 62.56 19.81 11.81
N GLN A 399 63.72 19.60 11.19
CA GLN A 399 64.26 18.36 10.61
C GLN A 399 63.37 17.52 9.68
N ALA A 400 63.67 17.60 8.38
CA ALA A 400 63.30 16.59 7.41
C ALA A 400 64.20 15.35 7.50
N VAL A 401 63.64 14.17 7.19
CA VAL A 401 64.38 12.95 6.87
C VAL A 401 64.01 12.57 5.44
N PHE A 402 65.00 12.45 4.55
CA PHE A 402 64.78 12.03 3.17
C PHE A 402 64.56 10.52 3.09
N TYR A 403 63.44 10.09 2.51
CA TYR A 403 63.33 8.79 1.84
C TYR A 403 62.56 8.91 0.52
N LYS A 404 62.89 8.01 -0.43
CA LYS A 404 62.43 8.07 -1.82
C LYS A 404 60.98 7.61 -1.95
N GLY A 405 60.20 8.31 -2.78
CA GLY A 405 58.84 7.91 -3.16
C GLY A 405 57.83 9.06 -3.06
N ILE A 406 57.76 9.91 -4.09
CA ILE A 406 56.80 11.02 -4.12
C ILE A 406 55.41 10.51 -4.50
N ILE A 407 54.67 10.03 -3.50
CA ILE A 407 53.21 10.25 -3.45
C ILE A 407 53.03 11.47 -2.57
N ILE A 408 52.55 12.59 -3.14
CA ILE A 408 52.23 13.79 -2.34
C ILE A 408 50.90 13.51 -1.61
N LYS A 409 51.00 12.85 -0.45
CA LYS A 409 49.90 12.85 0.52
C LYS A 409 49.80 14.25 1.11
N TYR A 410 48.90 15.05 0.56
CA TYR A 410 48.49 16.32 1.15
C TYR A 410 47.93 16.05 2.56
N PRO A 411 48.23 16.88 3.56
CA PRO A 411 47.56 16.81 4.84
C PRO A 411 46.05 17.00 4.61
N GLN A 412 45.23 16.03 4.99
CA GLN A 412 43.79 16.24 5.04
C GLN A 412 43.50 17.33 6.06
N MET A 413 43.10 18.51 5.58
CA MET A 413 42.48 19.52 6.43
C MET A 413 41.13 18.97 6.87
N ALA A 414 41.08 18.35 8.04
CA ALA A 414 39.84 17.88 8.64
C ALA A 414 38.88 19.07 8.79
N ALA A 415 37.76 19.03 8.07
CA ALA A 415 36.76 20.08 8.11
C ALA A 415 36.19 20.17 9.54
N ALA A 416 36.31 21.34 10.17
CA ALA A 416 35.99 21.52 11.57
C ALA A 416 34.47 21.43 11.81
N ASN A 417 34.01 20.33 12.43
CA ASN A 417 32.67 20.14 12.99
C ASN A 417 31.48 20.34 12.01
N GLY A 418 31.71 20.28 10.70
CA GLY A 418 30.66 20.38 9.68
C GLY A 418 29.99 19.04 9.37
N ALA A 419 28.73 19.08 8.91
CA ALA A 419 28.10 17.93 8.27
C ALA A 419 28.74 17.66 6.89
N PRO A 420 28.80 16.40 6.42
CA PRO A 420 29.43 16.07 5.15
C PRO A 420 28.74 16.75 3.96
N SER A 421 29.56 17.33 3.08
CA SER A 421 29.17 18.13 1.92
C SER A 421 29.95 17.68 0.67
N PHE A 422 29.55 18.12 -0.51
CA PHE A 422 30.26 17.77 -1.74
C PHE A 422 31.69 18.33 -1.73
N GLU A 423 31.86 19.58 -1.31
CA GLU A 423 33.17 20.25 -1.17
C GLU A 423 34.10 19.57 -0.13
N THR A 424 33.58 18.78 0.82
CA THR A 424 34.40 18.02 1.77
C THR A 424 34.64 16.57 1.33
N SER A 425 33.83 16.05 0.39
CA SER A 425 33.81 14.63 0.05
C SER A 425 34.45 14.27 -1.31
N PHE A 426 34.46 15.19 -2.28
CA PHE A 426 34.85 14.88 -3.67
C PHE A 426 36.30 15.27 -4.06
N TRP A 427 37.29 15.19 -3.17
CA TRP A 427 38.70 15.40 -3.57
C TRP A 427 39.30 14.12 -4.19
N GLY A 428 39.69 13.15 -3.36
CA GLY A 428 40.20 11.83 -3.76
C GLY A 428 41.64 11.83 -4.29
N ASP A 429 42.27 10.65 -4.28
CA ASP A 429 43.62 10.47 -4.83
C ASP A 429 43.61 10.67 -6.36
N ALA A 430 44.63 11.37 -6.86
CA ALA A 430 44.82 11.70 -8.28
C ALA A 430 43.62 12.44 -8.92
N ASP A 431 42.99 13.34 -8.17
CA ASP A 431 41.94 14.28 -8.62
C ASP A 431 40.65 13.63 -9.18
N LYS A 432 40.47 12.32 -8.95
CA LYS A 432 39.33 11.50 -9.44
C LYS A 432 37.94 12.00 -9.02
N GLY A 433 37.86 12.83 -7.98
CA GLY A 433 36.57 13.28 -7.46
C GLY A 433 35.78 14.17 -8.43
N LEU A 434 36.45 14.87 -9.36
CA LEU A 434 35.76 15.57 -10.46
C LEU A 434 35.00 14.60 -11.37
N ASP A 435 35.65 13.52 -11.81
CA ASP A 435 35.00 12.51 -12.66
C ASP A 435 33.84 11.84 -11.95
N GLN A 436 34.00 11.51 -10.66
CA GLN A 436 32.95 10.88 -9.85
C GLN A 436 31.75 11.81 -9.64
N LEU A 437 31.99 13.08 -9.31
CA LEU A 437 30.95 14.11 -9.19
C LEU A 437 30.21 14.28 -10.53
N MET A 438 30.94 14.49 -11.62
CA MET A 438 30.35 14.70 -12.95
C MET A 438 29.64 13.45 -13.48
N SER A 439 30.08 12.24 -13.09
CA SER A 439 29.36 11.00 -13.33
C SER A 439 28.02 10.98 -12.60
N ARG A 440 27.99 11.35 -11.31
CA ARG A 440 26.74 11.44 -10.55
C ARG A 440 25.78 12.51 -11.07
N MET A 441 26.29 13.62 -11.60
CA MET A 441 25.52 14.67 -12.28
C MET A 441 25.12 14.30 -13.74
N ARG A 442 25.65 13.21 -14.30
CA ARG A 442 25.12 12.58 -15.53
C ARG A 442 24.02 11.57 -15.20
N ALA A 443 24.23 10.70 -14.21
CA ALA A 443 23.20 9.77 -13.74
C ALA A 443 21.91 10.49 -13.28
N GLY A 444 22.03 11.60 -12.53
CA GLY A 444 20.89 12.41 -12.11
C GLY A 444 20.11 13.05 -13.28
N LYS A 445 20.77 13.33 -14.42
CA LYS A 445 20.13 13.80 -15.66
C LYS A 445 19.29 12.69 -16.28
N HIS A 446 19.87 11.50 -16.49
CA HIS A 446 19.19 10.39 -17.14
C HIS A 446 17.89 10.00 -16.42
N VAL A 447 17.91 9.87 -15.10
CA VAL A 447 16.69 9.60 -14.30
C VAL A 447 15.60 10.67 -14.49
N GLY A 448 15.97 11.92 -14.77
CA GLY A 448 15.02 12.99 -15.11
C GLY A 448 14.46 12.88 -16.54
N GLU A 449 15.26 12.43 -17.49
CA GLU A 449 14.82 12.16 -18.87
C GLU A 449 13.90 10.93 -18.93
N ASP A 450 14.24 9.86 -18.21
CA ASP A 450 13.44 8.64 -18.11
C ASP A 450 12.05 8.93 -17.50
N LEU A 451 12.00 9.74 -16.44
CA LEU A 451 10.73 10.17 -15.84
C LEU A 451 9.93 11.10 -16.75
N ALA A 452 10.58 12.02 -17.47
CA ALA A 452 9.92 12.88 -18.44
C ALA A 452 9.29 12.07 -19.58
N LEU A 453 9.98 11.04 -20.09
CA LEU A 453 9.44 10.10 -21.08
C LEU A 453 8.24 9.34 -20.53
N MET A 454 8.31 8.80 -19.31
CA MET A 454 7.19 8.12 -18.66
C MET A 454 5.95 9.04 -18.53
N LEU A 455 6.14 10.29 -18.09
CA LEU A 455 5.06 11.27 -17.97
C LEU A 455 4.41 11.59 -19.33
N LYS A 456 5.23 11.77 -20.38
CA LYS A 456 4.78 12.01 -21.75
C LYS A 456 3.94 10.85 -22.29
N ASP A 457 4.44 9.63 -22.16
CA ASP A 457 3.78 8.43 -22.66
C ASP A 457 2.49 8.16 -21.88
N ARG A 458 2.51 8.34 -20.55
CA ARG A 458 1.32 8.27 -19.70
C ARG A 458 0.26 9.28 -20.12
N ALA A 459 0.65 10.52 -20.41
CA ALA A 459 -0.27 11.53 -20.89
C ALA A 459 -0.82 11.22 -22.29
N SER A 460 -0.06 10.55 -23.17
CA SER A 460 -0.57 10.08 -24.46
C SER A 460 -1.64 9.00 -24.31
N ILE A 461 -1.47 8.08 -23.35
CA ILE A 461 -2.45 7.04 -23.02
C ILE A 461 -3.78 7.66 -22.55
N GLU A 462 -3.70 8.63 -21.62
CA GLU A 462 -4.88 9.36 -21.13
C GLU A 462 -5.58 10.18 -22.22
N GLU A 463 -4.80 10.84 -23.09
CA GLU A 463 -5.35 11.63 -24.20
C GLU A 463 -6.10 10.73 -25.21
N ASP A 464 -5.55 9.57 -25.55
CA ASP A 464 -6.20 8.63 -26.46
C ASP A 464 -7.38 7.89 -25.83
N TYR A 465 -7.37 7.67 -24.51
CA TYR A 465 -8.54 7.17 -23.78
C TYR A 465 -9.68 8.20 -23.81
N GLY A 466 -9.41 9.46 -23.45
CA GLY A 466 -10.39 10.55 -23.51
C GLY A 466 -10.96 10.76 -24.93
N LYS A 467 -10.11 10.73 -25.97
CA LYS A 467 -10.58 10.76 -27.39
C LYS A 467 -11.53 9.59 -27.73
N LYS A 468 -11.23 8.37 -27.26
CA LYS A 468 -12.05 7.18 -27.52
C LYS A 468 -13.40 7.28 -26.81
N LEU A 469 -13.43 7.72 -25.55
CA LEU A 469 -14.68 7.99 -24.83
C LEU A 469 -15.51 9.09 -25.52
N ALA A 470 -14.91 10.21 -25.92
CA ALA A 470 -15.59 11.28 -26.64
C ALA A 470 -16.18 10.83 -28.00
N LYS A 471 -15.58 9.82 -28.65
CA LYS A 471 -16.13 9.20 -29.85
C LYS A 471 -17.28 8.23 -29.51
N LEU A 472 -17.14 7.43 -28.46
CA LEU A 472 -18.17 6.48 -28.00
C LEU A 472 -19.46 7.21 -27.61
N ALA A 473 -19.35 8.27 -26.81
CA ALA A 473 -20.47 9.11 -26.40
C ALA A 473 -21.29 9.64 -27.60
N LYS A 474 -20.60 10.08 -28.67
CA LYS A 474 -21.23 10.58 -29.91
C LYS A 474 -21.80 9.48 -30.81
N THR A 475 -21.43 8.22 -30.56
CA THR A 475 -21.93 7.05 -31.29
C THR A 475 -23.21 6.51 -30.65
N PHE A 476 -23.30 6.54 -29.32
CA PHE A 476 -24.52 6.23 -28.58
C PHE A 476 -25.56 7.34 -28.79
N SER A 477 -26.74 7.00 -29.32
CA SER A 477 -27.79 7.99 -29.60
C SER A 477 -29.18 7.35 -29.48
N PRO A 478 -29.78 7.32 -28.27
CA PRO A 478 -31.01 6.56 -27.99
C PRO A 478 -32.29 7.26 -28.49
N LYS A 479 -32.32 7.69 -29.75
CA LYS A 479 -33.37 8.56 -30.36
C LYS A 479 -34.75 7.92 -30.49
N GLU A 480 -34.81 6.59 -30.56
CA GLU A 480 -36.05 5.84 -30.75
C GLU A 480 -36.79 5.61 -29.43
N GLU A 481 -36.06 5.68 -28.31
CA GLU A 481 -36.58 5.53 -26.95
C GLU A 481 -37.44 6.74 -26.52
N ILE A 482 -38.31 6.53 -25.54
CA ILE A 482 -39.22 7.55 -25.00
C ILE A 482 -39.23 7.56 -23.46
N GLY A 483 -40.03 8.48 -22.88
CA GLY A 483 -40.27 8.55 -21.45
C GLY A 483 -39.05 8.93 -20.61
N SER A 484 -39.10 8.53 -19.35
CA SER A 484 -38.06 8.76 -18.33
C SER A 484 -36.81 7.89 -18.53
N LEU A 485 -36.94 6.71 -19.17
CA LEU A 485 -35.78 5.92 -19.61
C LEU A 485 -34.96 6.69 -20.65
N ARG A 486 -35.59 7.28 -21.66
CA ARG A 486 -34.93 8.14 -22.68
C ARG A 486 -34.12 9.27 -22.06
N GLU A 487 -34.63 9.91 -21.01
CA GLU A 487 -33.92 10.97 -20.28
C GLU A 487 -32.66 10.46 -19.59
N SER A 488 -32.74 9.30 -18.92
CA SER A 488 -31.59 8.67 -18.25
C SER A 488 -30.53 8.14 -19.22
N LEU A 489 -30.93 7.62 -20.38
CA LEU A 489 -29.96 7.27 -21.43
C LEU A 489 -29.25 8.51 -22.01
N ASP A 490 -29.94 9.66 -22.11
CA ASP A 490 -29.31 10.95 -22.43
C ASP A 490 -28.39 11.47 -21.32
N VAL A 491 -28.61 11.11 -20.05
CA VAL A 491 -27.65 11.39 -18.95
C VAL A 491 -26.40 10.53 -19.11
N ILE A 492 -26.53 9.23 -19.38
CA ILE A 492 -25.39 8.34 -19.67
C ILE A 492 -24.53 8.91 -20.81
N GLN A 493 -25.14 9.39 -21.90
CA GLN A 493 -24.41 10.02 -23.00
C GLN A 493 -23.58 11.24 -22.55
N LYS A 494 -24.17 12.13 -21.74
CA LYS A 494 -23.52 13.36 -21.23
C LYS A 494 -22.38 13.06 -20.26
N GLU A 495 -22.56 12.07 -19.38
CA GLU A 495 -21.55 11.68 -18.40
C GLU A 495 -20.36 10.95 -19.05
N LEU A 496 -20.58 10.22 -20.15
CA LEU A 496 -19.48 9.73 -21.01
C LEU A 496 -18.71 10.89 -21.67
N GLU A 497 -19.37 11.96 -22.13
CA GLU A 497 -18.67 13.17 -22.61
C GLU A 497 -17.95 13.94 -21.50
N ALA A 498 -18.48 13.95 -20.27
CA ALA A 498 -17.86 14.58 -19.11
C ALA A 498 -16.58 13.83 -18.70
N THR A 499 -16.66 12.51 -18.53
CA THR A 499 -15.53 11.61 -18.26
C THR A 499 -14.45 11.75 -19.34
N ALA A 500 -14.84 11.76 -20.62
CA ALA A 500 -13.93 11.99 -21.74
C ALA A 500 -13.14 13.31 -21.61
N ARG A 501 -13.78 14.38 -21.14
CA ARG A 501 -13.14 15.68 -20.90
C ARG A 501 -12.18 15.65 -19.70
N VAL A 502 -12.57 14.99 -18.61
CA VAL A 502 -11.71 14.80 -17.42
C VAL A 502 -10.36 14.16 -17.79
N HIS A 503 -10.38 13.10 -18.60
CA HIS A 503 -9.14 12.43 -19.05
C HIS A 503 -8.31 13.26 -20.05
N LEU A 504 -8.94 14.07 -20.90
CA LEU A 504 -8.23 15.02 -21.78
C LEU A 504 -7.56 16.16 -20.98
N ASP A 505 -8.25 16.70 -19.98
CA ASP A 505 -7.72 17.73 -19.09
C ASP A 505 -6.60 17.17 -18.19
N LEU A 506 -6.72 15.92 -17.73
CA LEU A 506 -5.66 15.18 -17.02
C LEU A 506 -4.41 15.01 -17.90
N ALA A 507 -4.57 14.56 -19.15
CA ALA A 507 -3.46 14.43 -20.09
C ALA A 507 -2.77 15.78 -20.34
N SER A 508 -3.54 16.86 -20.50
CA SER A 508 -3.04 18.23 -20.62
C SER A 508 -2.27 18.67 -19.36
N ALA A 509 -2.82 18.40 -18.17
CA ALA A 509 -2.20 18.75 -16.90
C ALA A 509 -0.86 18.02 -16.67
N ILE A 510 -0.76 16.73 -17.01
CA ILE A 510 0.51 15.98 -16.93
C ILE A 510 1.58 16.61 -17.84
N LYS A 511 1.22 16.95 -19.08
CA LYS A 511 2.14 17.58 -20.05
C LYS A 511 2.60 18.98 -19.59
N VAL A 512 1.67 19.81 -19.13
CA VAL A 512 1.92 21.22 -18.80
C VAL A 512 2.55 21.40 -17.41
N GLN A 513 2.13 20.65 -16.41
CA GLN A 513 2.54 20.84 -15.01
C GLN A 513 3.72 19.95 -14.59
N LEU A 514 3.96 18.83 -15.28
CA LEU A 514 4.97 17.84 -14.90
C LEU A 514 6.03 17.63 -16.00
N GLU A 515 5.61 17.24 -17.21
CA GLU A 515 6.53 16.87 -18.30
C GLU A 515 7.43 18.04 -18.76
N ARG A 516 6.83 19.18 -19.13
CA ARG A 516 7.61 20.35 -19.61
C ARG A 516 8.51 20.93 -18.52
N PRO A 517 8.03 21.23 -17.29
CA PRO A 517 8.89 21.81 -16.26
C PRO A 517 10.03 20.88 -15.83
N LEU A 518 9.85 19.55 -15.91
CA LEU A 518 10.94 18.58 -15.70
C LEU A 518 11.98 18.64 -16.81
N ASN A 519 11.56 18.68 -18.08
CA ASN A 519 12.48 18.83 -19.21
C ASN A 519 13.28 20.14 -19.13
N ASP A 520 12.63 21.25 -18.77
CA ASP A 520 13.29 22.56 -18.62
C ASP A 520 14.34 22.54 -17.50
N LEU A 521 14.01 21.93 -16.36
CA LEU A 521 14.97 21.71 -15.26
C LEU A 521 16.16 20.86 -15.73
N VAL A 522 15.91 19.70 -16.34
CA VAL A 522 16.94 18.76 -16.82
C VAL A 522 17.89 19.44 -17.81
N ASN A 523 17.36 20.25 -18.74
CA ASN A 523 18.16 21.01 -19.71
C ASN A 523 18.98 22.14 -19.07
N SER A 524 18.39 22.88 -18.12
CA SER A 524 19.08 23.91 -17.35
C SER A 524 20.24 23.34 -16.54
N GLN A 525 19.99 22.31 -15.71
CA GLN A 525 21.04 21.66 -14.91
C GLN A 525 22.14 21.03 -15.78
N SER A 526 21.76 20.44 -16.92
CA SER A 526 22.70 19.86 -17.89
C SER A 526 23.67 20.90 -18.46
N THR A 527 23.20 22.15 -18.63
CA THR A 527 23.99 23.28 -19.12
C THR A 527 24.91 23.83 -18.02
N ILE A 528 24.40 24.06 -16.80
CA ILE A 528 25.19 24.56 -15.67
C ILE A 528 26.34 23.59 -15.34
N ARG A 529 26.06 22.27 -15.29
CA ARG A 529 27.08 21.22 -15.10
C ARG A 529 28.19 21.26 -16.17
N LYS A 530 27.84 21.45 -17.45
CA LYS A 530 28.83 21.57 -18.54
C LYS A 530 29.75 22.78 -18.33
N GLY A 531 29.18 23.91 -17.90
CA GLY A 531 29.93 25.12 -17.54
C GLY A 531 30.94 24.87 -16.42
N GLN A 532 30.47 24.33 -15.29
CA GLN A 532 31.32 24.02 -14.13
C GLN A 532 32.45 23.04 -14.48
N ASN A 533 32.15 21.98 -15.24
CA ASN A 533 33.16 21.02 -15.70
C ASN A 533 34.27 21.69 -16.55
N SER A 534 33.89 22.58 -17.48
CA SER A 534 34.82 23.30 -18.35
C SER A 534 35.73 24.29 -17.58
N ILE A 535 35.25 24.82 -16.45
CA ILE A 535 36.04 25.67 -15.55
C ILE A 535 37.08 24.81 -14.80
N VAL A 536 36.63 23.76 -14.09
CA VAL A 536 37.54 22.93 -13.28
C VAL A 536 38.55 22.18 -14.16
N GLU A 537 38.15 21.61 -15.30
CA GLU A 537 39.07 20.96 -16.23
C GLU A 537 40.22 21.89 -16.65
N ARG A 538 39.94 23.18 -16.83
CA ARG A 538 40.94 24.18 -17.23
C ARG A 538 41.92 24.46 -16.09
N ALA A 539 41.40 24.64 -14.87
CA ALA A 539 42.24 24.81 -13.69
C ALA A 539 43.10 23.57 -13.40
N LEU A 540 42.53 22.36 -13.56
CA LEU A 540 43.21 21.07 -13.39
C LEU A 540 44.32 20.86 -14.44
N LYS A 541 44.10 21.27 -15.70
CA LYS A 541 45.14 21.27 -16.76
C LYS A 541 46.29 22.23 -16.42
N THR A 542 45.99 23.43 -15.91
CA THR A 542 47.01 24.39 -15.44
C THR A 542 47.79 23.86 -14.23
N LYS A 543 47.11 23.33 -13.20
CA LYS A 543 47.68 22.68 -12.02
C LYS A 543 48.66 21.56 -12.41
N THR A 544 48.24 20.67 -13.31
CA THR A 544 49.07 19.57 -13.82
C THR A 544 50.30 20.09 -14.56
N ALA A 545 50.15 21.08 -15.44
CA ALA A 545 51.27 21.66 -16.18
C ALA A 545 52.29 22.36 -15.27
N ALA A 546 51.83 23.13 -14.28
CA ALA A 546 52.69 23.78 -13.29
C ALA A 546 53.46 22.75 -12.44
N SER A 547 52.77 21.69 -11.98
CA SER A 547 53.37 20.59 -11.22
C SER A 547 54.53 19.91 -11.97
N ILE A 548 54.35 19.65 -13.27
CA ILE A 548 55.39 19.05 -14.13
C ILE A 548 56.57 20.01 -14.32
N GLN A 549 56.33 21.32 -14.44
CA GLN A 549 57.41 22.32 -14.53
C GLN A 549 58.20 22.42 -13.21
N CYS A 550 57.50 22.44 -12.08
CA CYS A 550 58.09 22.49 -10.74
C CYS A 550 58.96 21.27 -10.44
N GLN A 551 58.47 20.05 -10.73
CA GLN A 551 59.25 18.82 -10.58
C GLN A 551 60.52 18.83 -11.46
N ARG A 552 60.44 19.31 -12.72
CA ARG A 552 61.61 19.47 -13.60
C ARG A 552 62.60 20.54 -13.12
N ALA A 553 62.13 21.61 -12.49
CA ALA A 553 62.99 22.64 -11.92
C ALA A 553 63.72 22.10 -10.66
N LYS A 554 63.01 21.37 -9.81
CA LYS A 554 63.57 20.64 -8.66
C LYS A 554 64.67 19.68 -9.08
N GLU A 555 64.43 18.83 -10.07
CA GLU A 555 65.41 17.86 -10.58
C GLU A 555 66.70 18.54 -11.09
N ARG A 556 66.57 19.70 -11.76
CA ARG A 556 67.72 20.51 -12.20
C ARG A 556 68.49 21.09 -11.01
N TYR A 557 67.80 21.61 -10.00
CA TYR A 557 68.41 22.12 -8.78
C TYR A 557 69.15 21.02 -8.01
N GLU A 558 68.51 19.87 -7.77
CA GLU A 558 69.12 18.71 -7.10
C GLU A 558 70.37 18.22 -7.85
N ALA A 559 70.33 18.17 -9.19
CA ALA A 559 71.49 17.84 -10.02
C ALA A 559 72.64 18.86 -9.89
N ARG A 560 72.34 20.17 -9.90
CA ARG A 560 73.35 21.24 -9.73
C ARG A 560 73.96 21.25 -8.33
N CYS A 561 73.16 21.02 -7.29
CA CYS A 561 73.64 20.87 -5.92
C CYS A 561 74.56 19.64 -5.76
N THR A 562 74.26 18.55 -6.47
CA THR A 562 75.12 17.35 -6.52
C THR A 562 76.45 17.63 -7.25
N GLU A 563 76.40 18.30 -8.42
CA GLU A 563 77.59 18.74 -9.17
C GLU A 563 78.50 19.63 -8.32
N LEU A 564 77.92 20.64 -7.65
CA LEU A 564 78.63 21.57 -6.77
C LEU A 564 79.31 20.85 -5.59
N SER A 565 78.62 19.88 -4.99
CA SER A 565 79.12 19.10 -3.85
C SER A 565 80.30 18.21 -4.27
N ALA A 566 80.21 17.55 -5.43
CA ALA A 566 81.30 16.76 -5.99
C ALA A 566 82.54 17.63 -6.33
N LEU A 567 82.33 18.83 -6.89
CA LEU A 567 83.42 19.77 -7.16
C LEU A 567 84.10 20.25 -5.88
N LYS A 568 83.33 20.66 -4.86
CA LYS A 568 83.86 21.07 -3.54
C LYS A 568 84.62 19.94 -2.85
N PHE A 569 84.17 18.69 -2.95
CA PHE A 569 84.90 17.53 -2.45
C PHE A 569 86.23 17.32 -3.20
N SER A 570 86.22 17.39 -4.53
CA SER A 570 87.43 17.22 -5.36
C SER A 570 88.51 18.30 -5.15
N GLN A 571 88.13 19.47 -4.64
CA GLN A 571 89.05 20.58 -4.36
C GLN A 571 90.14 20.17 -3.35
N GLY A 572 89.80 19.35 -2.34
CA GLY A 572 90.74 18.85 -1.33
C GLY A 572 91.80 17.86 -1.85
N SER A 573 91.72 17.44 -3.11
CA SER A 573 92.70 16.54 -3.76
C SER A 573 93.23 17.11 -5.08
N THR A 574 92.97 18.39 -5.36
CA THR A 574 93.43 19.08 -6.57
C THR A 574 94.90 19.51 -6.42
N LYS A 575 95.73 19.28 -7.45
CA LYS A 575 97.14 19.71 -7.46
C LYS A 575 97.27 21.24 -7.49
N PRO A 576 98.35 21.83 -6.93
CA PRO A 576 98.51 23.29 -6.82
C PRO A 576 98.38 24.03 -8.16
N ASP A 577 98.87 23.47 -9.25
CA ASP A 577 98.79 24.03 -10.61
C ASP A 577 97.37 24.16 -11.18
N GLN A 578 96.36 23.53 -10.54
CA GLN A 578 94.97 23.52 -11.03
C GLN A 578 93.96 24.01 -9.98
N LEU A 579 94.40 24.43 -8.80
CA LEU A 579 93.51 24.90 -7.73
C LEU A 579 92.63 26.07 -8.18
N ASP A 580 93.20 27.09 -8.82
CA ASP A 580 92.43 28.26 -9.29
C ASP A 580 91.42 27.91 -10.39
N LYS A 581 91.78 26.97 -11.27
CA LYS A 581 90.88 26.44 -12.31
C LYS A 581 89.70 25.67 -11.69
N THR A 582 89.95 24.89 -10.65
CA THR A 582 88.90 24.21 -9.87
C THR A 582 88.05 25.21 -9.08
N ARG A 583 88.66 26.23 -8.48
CA ARG A 583 87.96 27.31 -7.75
C ARG A 583 87.01 28.10 -8.66
N ALA A 584 87.48 28.56 -9.81
CA ALA A 584 86.66 29.25 -10.81
C ALA A 584 85.50 28.36 -11.31
N LYS A 585 85.71 27.04 -11.43
CA LYS A 585 84.63 26.09 -11.76
C LYS A 585 83.61 25.97 -10.62
N ILE A 586 84.05 25.93 -9.36
CA ILE A 586 83.17 25.92 -8.18
C ILE A 586 82.33 27.20 -8.11
N GLU A 587 82.92 28.38 -8.31
CA GLU A 587 82.21 29.66 -8.32
C GLU A 587 81.18 29.73 -9.47
N LYS A 588 81.53 29.25 -10.67
CA LYS A 588 80.60 29.13 -11.79
C LYS A 588 79.43 28.18 -11.51
N THR A 589 79.70 26.99 -10.96
CA THR A 589 78.62 26.03 -10.61
C THR A 589 77.81 26.52 -9.40
N GLN A 590 78.39 27.26 -8.45
CA GLN A 590 77.66 27.92 -7.35
C GLN A 590 76.68 28.98 -7.88
N SER A 591 77.10 29.79 -8.85
CA SER A 591 76.21 30.73 -9.53
C SER A 591 75.06 30.01 -10.26
N ALA A 592 75.36 28.90 -10.95
CA ALA A 592 74.35 28.07 -11.61
C ALA A 592 73.39 27.36 -10.62
N VAL A 593 73.85 27.01 -9.41
CA VAL A 593 72.97 26.53 -8.31
C VAL A 593 72.03 27.66 -7.87
N ASN A 594 72.55 28.86 -7.60
CA ASN A 594 71.74 29.99 -7.16
C ASN A 594 70.68 30.39 -8.21
N GLN A 595 71.00 30.28 -9.51
CA GLN A 595 70.03 30.48 -10.59
C GLN A 595 68.95 29.39 -10.59
N ALA A 596 69.35 28.11 -10.48
CA ALA A 596 68.40 27.00 -10.44
C ALA A 596 67.49 27.03 -9.20
N ASP A 597 67.97 27.57 -8.08
CA ASP A 597 67.20 27.80 -6.85
C ASP A 597 66.10 28.87 -7.09
N GLY A 598 66.46 30.00 -7.69
CA GLY A 598 65.50 31.06 -8.05
C GLY A 598 64.45 30.60 -9.08
N ASP A 599 64.87 29.86 -10.11
CA ASP A 599 63.96 29.22 -11.07
C ASP A 599 62.99 28.26 -10.37
N TYR A 600 63.51 27.40 -9.47
CA TYR A 600 62.71 26.43 -8.72
C TYR A 600 61.69 27.13 -7.80
N LEU A 601 62.13 28.10 -6.99
CA LEU A 601 61.26 28.92 -6.14
C LEU A 601 60.12 29.55 -6.97
N SER A 602 60.44 30.15 -8.12
CA SER A 602 59.42 30.73 -9.00
C SER A 602 58.42 29.69 -9.55
N THR A 603 58.86 28.45 -9.82
CA THR A 603 57.93 27.37 -10.20
C THR A 603 57.11 26.82 -9.04
N VAL A 604 57.63 26.84 -7.81
CA VAL A 604 56.88 26.49 -6.60
C VAL A 604 55.73 27.47 -6.36
N GLU A 605 55.99 28.77 -6.48
CA GLU A 605 54.95 29.81 -6.36
C GLU A 605 53.87 29.66 -7.43
N LYS A 606 54.25 29.56 -8.71
CA LYS A 606 53.32 29.33 -9.83
C LYS A 606 52.49 28.05 -9.63
N THR A 607 53.06 27.02 -9.00
CA THR A 607 52.35 25.78 -8.69
C THR A 607 51.36 25.98 -7.54
N ARG A 608 51.77 26.63 -6.44
CA ARG A 608 50.87 27.00 -5.33
C ARG A 608 49.67 27.78 -5.84
N ASP A 609 49.90 28.80 -6.65
CA ASP A 609 48.84 29.70 -7.12
C ASP A 609 47.87 28.98 -8.08
N ALA A 610 48.37 28.06 -8.91
CA ALA A 610 47.55 27.16 -9.73
C ALA A 610 46.77 26.13 -8.90
N PHE A 611 47.33 25.64 -7.79
CA PHE A 611 46.63 24.76 -6.84
C PHE A 611 45.49 25.50 -6.14
N THR A 612 45.73 26.70 -5.60
CA THR A 612 44.68 27.54 -4.99
C THR A 612 43.54 27.78 -5.97
N LYS A 613 43.85 28.21 -7.21
CA LYS A 613 42.81 28.47 -8.21
C LYS A 613 41.97 27.24 -8.57
N TRP A 614 42.59 26.06 -8.64
CA TRP A 614 41.87 24.80 -8.83
C TRP A 614 41.02 24.42 -7.61
N GLN A 615 41.53 24.65 -6.40
CA GLN A 615 40.80 24.41 -5.16
C GLN A 615 39.56 25.30 -5.07
N ASP A 616 39.68 26.59 -5.38
CA ASP A 616 38.56 27.56 -5.38
C ASP A 616 37.51 27.20 -6.45
N ASP A 617 37.95 26.92 -7.68
CA ASP A 617 37.06 26.54 -8.79
C ASP A 617 36.33 25.22 -8.52
N PHE A 618 37.02 24.23 -7.94
CA PHE A 618 36.43 22.93 -7.65
C PHE A 618 35.50 22.96 -6.43
N THR A 619 35.83 23.74 -5.39
CA THR A 619 34.93 24.01 -4.25
C THR A 619 33.64 24.67 -4.74
N THR A 620 33.78 25.68 -5.63
CA THR A 620 32.64 26.34 -6.28
C THR A 620 31.79 25.34 -7.09
N ALA A 621 32.44 24.50 -7.92
CA ALA A 621 31.74 23.49 -8.72
C ALA A 621 31.03 22.44 -7.84
N CYS A 622 31.64 22.01 -6.73
CA CYS A 622 31.03 21.09 -5.76
C CYS A 622 29.76 21.68 -5.14
N ASN A 623 29.82 22.93 -4.66
CA ASN A 623 28.68 23.59 -4.02
C ASN A 623 27.55 23.89 -5.01
N VAL A 624 27.87 24.29 -6.24
CA VAL A 624 26.89 24.41 -7.34
C VAL A 624 26.25 23.04 -7.64
N CYS A 625 27.04 21.98 -7.80
CA CYS A 625 26.49 20.65 -8.10
C CYS A 625 25.66 20.08 -6.94
N GLN A 626 26.01 20.38 -5.68
CA GLN A 626 25.21 20.01 -4.52
C GLN A 626 23.84 20.69 -4.54
N LYS A 627 23.81 22.00 -4.83
CA LYS A 627 22.54 22.74 -4.95
C LYS A 627 21.68 22.21 -6.10
N LEU A 628 22.27 21.97 -7.27
CA LEU A 628 21.56 21.34 -8.39
C LEU A 628 20.96 19.98 -8.00
N GLU A 629 21.71 19.13 -7.29
CA GLU A 629 21.19 17.81 -6.88
C GLU A 629 20.09 17.91 -5.80
N GLN A 630 20.19 18.87 -4.86
CA GLN A 630 19.11 19.18 -3.91
C GLN A 630 17.83 19.61 -4.63
N ASP A 631 17.95 20.59 -5.55
CA ASP A 631 16.82 21.13 -6.32
C ASP A 631 16.18 20.04 -7.19
N ARG A 632 17.00 19.14 -7.76
CA ARG A 632 16.54 17.99 -8.53
C ARG A 632 15.73 17.01 -7.69
N ILE A 633 16.21 16.67 -6.49
CA ILE A 633 15.52 15.72 -5.58
C ILE A 633 14.19 16.32 -5.09
N GLU A 634 14.20 17.58 -4.66
CA GLU A 634 12.99 18.27 -4.23
C GLU A 634 11.96 18.39 -5.36
N PHE A 635 12.38 18.81 -6.54
CA PHE A 635 11.50 18.92 -7.70
C PHE A 635 10.87 17.56 -8.06
N LEU A 636 11.67 16.50 -8.20
CA LEU A 636 11.17 15.16 -8.54
C LEU A 636 10.17 14.63 -7.50
N ARG A 637 10.45 14.81 -6.20
CA ARG A 637 9.51 14.45 -5.12
C ARG A 637 8.16 15.18 -5.30
N ASN A 638 8.22 16.48 -5.56
CA ASN A 638 7.03 17.32 -5.71
C ASN A 638 6.25 16.99 -7.01
N SER A 639 6.94 16.66 -8.11
CA SER A 639 6.31 16.18 -9.35
C SER A 639 5.57 14.85 -9.16
N CYS A 640 6.18 13.88 -8.46
CA CYS A 640 5.53 12.61 -8.16
C CYS A 640 4.31 12.76 -7.24
N TRP A 641 4.37 13.68 -6.27
CA TRP A 641 3.22 14.04 -5.43
C TRP A 641 2.08 14.65 -6.26
N ASN A 642 2.39 15.62 -7.12
CA ASN A 642 1.41 16.27 -7.99
C ASN A 642 0.81 15.31 -9.02
N TYR A 643 1.59 14.37 -9.57
CA TYR A 643 1.09 13.27 -10.40
C TYR A 643 0.01 12.45 -9.68
N ALA A 644 0.26 12.04 -8.44
CA ALA A 644 -0.70 11.29 -7.64
C ALA A 644 -1.97 12.10 -7.34
N ASN A 645 -1.86 13.42 -7.13
CA ASN A 645 -3.01 14.31 -6.91
C ASN A 645 -3.87 14.49 -8.17
N LEU A 646 -3.24 14.70 -9.34
CA LEU A 646 -3.95 14.82 -10.63
C LEU A 646 -4.77 13.56 -10.93
N PHE A 647 -4.17 12.37 -10.77
CA PHE A 647 -4.89 11.11 -10.93
C PHE A 647 -5.99 10.90 -9.88
N SER A 648 -5.74 11.29 -8.62
CA SER A 648 -6.76 11.18 -7.57
C SER A 648 -7.97 12.07 -7.85
N LYS A 649 -7.77 13.25 -8.44
CA LYS A 649 -8.86 14.15 -8.83
C LYS A 649 -9.72 13.53 -9.93
N ALA A 650 -9.10 12.97 -10.98
CA ALA A 650 -9.85 12.34 -12.08
C ALA A 650 -10.77 11.23 -11.57
N CYS A 651 -10.26 10.28 -10.79
CA CYS A 651 -11.05 9.17 -10.25
C CYS A 651 -12.26 9.63 -9.40
N VAL A 652 -12.20 10.78 -8.73
CA VAL A 652 -13.36 11.33 -8.00
C VAL A 652 -14.40 11.89 -8.97
N GLN A 653 -13.97 12.58 -10.04
CA GLN A 653 -14.88 13.12 -11.05
C GLN A 653 -15.58 12.01 -11.87
N ASP A 654 -14.91 10.87 -12.05
CA ASP A 654 -15.47 9.67 -12.68
C ASP A 654 -16.50 8.97 -11.77
N ASP A 655 -16.21 8.84 -10.47
CA ASP A 655 -17.12 8.29 -9.45
C ASP A 655 -18.39 9.15 -9.31
N GLU A 656 -18.23 10.48 -9.26
CA GLU A 656 -19.34 11.45 -9.30
C GLU A 656 -20.18 11.35 -10.60
N ALA A 657 -19.57 10.97 -11.73
CA ALA A 657 -20.30 10.76 -12.99
C ALA A 657 -21.15 9.47 -12.95
N CYS A 658 -20.64 8.39 -12.35
CA CYS A 658 -21.42 7.19 -12.08
C CYS A 658 -22.59 7.45 -11.13
N GLU A 659 -22.41 8.26 -10.08
CA GLU A 659 -23.50 8.66 -9.19
C GLU A 659 -24.59 9.47 -9.93
N ARG A 660 -24.21 10.43 -10.79
CA ARG A 660 -25.20 11.18 -11.60
C ARG A 660 -26.01 10.27 -12.54
N ILE A 661 -25.43 9.20 -13.06
CA ILE A 661 -26.16 8.16 -13.82
C ILE A 661 -27.15 7.43 -12.91
N ARG A 662 -26.71 6.94 -11.73
CA ARG A 662 -27.57 6.22 -10.76
C ARG A 662 -28.77 7.06 -10.34
N THR A 663 -28.54 8.31 -9.92
CA THR A 663 -29.59 9.27 -9.54
C THR A 663 -30.49 9.73 -10.70
N SER A 664 -30.15 9.39 -11.95
CA SER A 664 -31.08 9.51 -13.08
C SER A 664 -31.95 8.26 -13.22
N LEU A 665 -31.35 7.08 -13.18
CA LEU A 665 -32.06 5.79 -13.29
C LEU A 665 -33.09 5.57 -12.17
N GLU A 666 -32.81 6.07 -10.96
CA GLU A 666 -33.77 6.10 -9.84
C GLU A 666 -35.08 6.88 -10.13
N LYS A 667 -35.11 7.70 -11.18
CA LYS A 667 -36.28 8.50 -11.60
C LYS A 667 -37.07 7.85 -12.74
N CYS A 668 -36.60 6.71 -13.27
CA CYS A 668 -37.30 6.01 -14.34
C CYS A 668 -38.60 5.38 -13.81
N ASP A 669 -39.73 5.72 -14.43
CA ASP A 669 -41.07 5.29 -14.05
C ASP A 669 -41.68 4.45 -15.17
N ILE A 670 -41.63 3.13 -14.99
CA ILE A 670 -42.11 2.14 -15.97
C ILE A 670 -43.60 2.35 -16.30
N HIS A 671 -44.42 2.83 -15.35
CA HIS A 671 -45.84 3.05 -15.61
C HIS A 671 -46.08 4.30 -16.48
N LYS A 672 -45.35 5.39 -16.23
CA LYS A 672 -45.39 6.58 -17.10
C LYS A 672 -44.84 6.28 -18.50
N ASP A 673 -43.76 5.51 -18.60
CA ASP A 673 -43.13 5.19 -19.88
C ASP A 673 -44.04 4.26 -20.73
N ILE A 674 -44.73 3.30 -20.10
CA ILE A 674 -45.78 2.49 -20.76
C ILE A 674 -46.98 3.37 -21.18
N GLN A 675 -47.40 4.33 -20.37
CA GLN A 675 -48.47 5.27 -20.75
C GLN A 675 -48.07 6.10 -21.98
N ALA A 676 -46.86 6.68 -21.99
CA ALA A 676 -46.32 7.41 -23.14
C ALA A 676 -46.19 6.52 -24.39
N ALA A 677 -45.86 5.23 -24.23
CA ALA A 677 -45.84 4.27 -25.33
C ALA A 677 -47.25 4.00 -25.89
N LEU A 678 -48.25 3.83 -25.04
CA LEU A 678 -49.64 3.64 -25.45
C LEU A 678 -50.21 4.89 -26.14
N GLU A 679 -49.94 6.08 -25.63
CA GLU A 679 -50.33 7.35 -26.26
C GLU A 679 -49.70 7.55 -27.65
N LYS A 680 -48.43 7.14 -27.83
CA LYS A 680 -47.69 7.30 -29.07
C LYS A 680 -47.96 6.22 -30.12
N TYR A 681 -48.26 4.99 -29.71
CA TYR A 681 -48.28 3.81 -30.60
C TYR A 681 -49.60 3.03 -30.62
N SER A 682 -50.64 3.43 -29.87
CA SER A 682 -51.94 2.74 -29.91
C SER A 682 -52.61 2.84 -31.29
N THR A 683 -53.04 1.69 -31.81
CA THR A 683 -53.81 1.58 -33.06
C THR A 683 -55.32 1.63 -32.84
N GLY A 684 -55.76 1.98 -31.62
CA GLY A 684 -57.17 1.96 -31.19
C GLY A 684 -57.56 0.68 -30.43
N SER A 685 -58.58 0.78 -29.58
CA SER A 685 -59.06 -0.29 -28.69
C SER A 685 -60.26 -1.09 -29.23
N SER A 686 -60.78 -0.72 -30.41
CA SER A 686 -61.92 -1.41 -31.04
C SER A 686 -61.49 -2.72 -31.68
N ILE A 687 -61.86 -3.85 -31.07
CA ILE A 687 -61.66 -5.19 -31.65
C ILE A 687 -62.52 -5.31 -32.93
N PRO A 688 -61.95 -5.70 -34.08
CA PRO A 688 -62.73 -5.93 -35.31
C PRO A 688 -63.74 -7.06 -35.13
N ALA A 689 -65.02 -6.77 -35.33
CA ALA A 689 -66.08 -7.78 -35.28
C ALA A 689 -65.99 -8.74 -36.50
N PRO A 690 -66.30 -10.03 -36.34
CA PRO A 690 -66.36 -10.96 -37.46
C PRO A 690 -67.49 -10.57 -38.44
N PRO A 691 -67.34 -10.82 -39.76
CA PRO A 691 -68.39 -10.53 -40.74
C PRO A 691 -69.70 -11.25 -40.38
N SER A 692 -70.78 -10.49 -40.19
CA SER A 692 -72.10 -11.04 -39.91
C SER A 692 -72.76 -11.57 -41.19
N TYR A 693 -73.65 -12.56 -41.07
CA TYR A 693 -74.35 -13.13 -42.21
C TYR A 693 -75.38 -12.14 -42.79
N ILE A 694 -75.13 -11.73 -44.04
CA ILE A 694 -76.01 -10.89 -44.84
C ILE A 694 -76.80 -11.77 -45.81
N ASN A 695 -78.06 -12.08 -45.46
CA ASN A 695 -78.99 -12.62 -46.45
C ASN A 695 -79.50 -11.47 -47.34
N TYR A 696 -79.11 -11.49 -48.62
CA TYR A 696 -79.52 -10.50 -49.61
C TYR A 696 -80.91 -10.77 -50.23
N TYR A 697 -81.51 -11.93 -49.99
CA TYR A 697 -82.82 -12.32 -50.54
C TYR A 697 -84.01 -12.01 -49.61
N THR A 698 -83.77 -11.64 -48.35
CA THR A 698 -84.81 -11.25 -47.38
C THR A 698 -84.66 -9.79 -46.99
N SER A 699 -85.71 -9.00 -47.21
CA SER A 699 -85.86 -7.67 -46.62
C SER A 699 -85.72 -7.71 -45.09
N ALA A 700 -85.26 -6.61 -44.49
CA ALA A 700 -84.89 -6.57 -43.07
C ALA A 700 -86.05 -6.81 -42.07
N SER A 701 -87.29 -6.84 -42.57
CA SER A 701 -88.53 -7.15 -41.84
C SER A 701 -88.59 -8.57 -41.26
N ASP A 702 -87.99 -9.56 -41.94
CA ASP A 702 -88.37 -10.98 -41.78
C ASP A 702 -87.29 -11.83 -41.07
N ARG A 703 -86.47 -11.23 -40.19
CA ARG A 703 -85.44 -11.95 -39.42
C ARG A 703 -85.98 -12.46 -38.07
N PRO A 704 -85.85 -13.76 -37.74
CA PRO A 704 -86.13 -14.27 -36.40
C PRO A 704 -85.24 -13.65 -35.32
N ALA A 705 -85.78 -13.46 -34.11
CA ALA A 705 -85.12 -12.75 -33.00
C ALA A 705 -83.82 -13.40 -32.48
N SER A 706 -83.54 -14.66 -32.84
CA SER A 706 -82.38 -15.43 -32.35
C SER A 706 -81.01 -14.91 -32.81
N ILE A 707 -80.95 -13.93 -33.72
CA ILE A 707 -79.69 -13.37 -34.25
C ILE A 707 -79.39 -11.94 -33.70
N GLN A 708 -80.32 -11.31 -32.97
CA GLN A 708 -80.13 -9.94 -32.48
C GLN A 708 -79.13 -9.81 -31.30
N ALA A 709 -78.70 -10.91 -30.68
CA ALA A 709 -77.91 -10.91 -29.44
C ALA A 709 -76.40 -10.62 -29.60
N GLN A 710 -75.88 -10.41 -30.82
CA GLN A 710 -74.44 -10.16 -31.07
C GLN A 710 -74.13 -8.84 -31.82
N ALA A 711 -75.12 -7.95 -31.99
CA ALA A 711 -74.93 -6.64 -32.63
C ALA A 711 -74.79 -5.47 -31.62
N GLY A 712 -74.27 -5.75 -30.42
CA GLY A 712 -74.05 -4.76 -29.36
C GLY A 712 -72.57 -4.36 -29.26
N GLN A 713 -72.29 -3.07 -29.45
CA GLN A 713 -70.96 -2.43 -29.43
C GLN A 713 -70.03 -2.80 -30.60
N GLY A 714 -69.91 -1.91 -31.60
CA GLY A 714 -69.00 -2.13 -32.73
C GLY A 714 -69.02 -1.05 -33.82
N GLY A 715 -68.42 0.12 -33.55
CA GLY A 715 -67.81 1.00 -34.56
C GLY A 715 -68.70 1.81 -35.52
N SER A 716 -68.44 3.12 -35.60
CA SER A 716 -68.81 3.94 -36.77
C SER A 716 -67.95 3.54 -38.00
N PRO A 717 -68.46 3.64 -39.24
CA PRO A 717 -67.67 3.34 -40.43
C PRO A 717 -66.57 4.39 -40.70
N PRO A 718 -65.43 4.01 -41.33
CA PRO A 718 -64.35 4.93 -41.64
C PRO A 718 -64.67 5.83 -42.85
N PRO A 719 -64.10 7.05 -42.92
CA PRO A 719 -64.21 7.90 -44.10
C PRO A 719 -63.39 7.34 -45.27
N GLY A 720 -63.98 7.31 -46.46
CA GLY A 720 -63.32 6.90 -47.70
C GLY A 720 -62.39 7.95 -48.30
N VAL A 721 -61.60 7.54 -49.29
CA VAL A 721 -60.65 8.40 -50.02
C VAL A 721 -61.37 9.35 -50.98
N SER A 722 -60.97 10.62 -50.92
CA SER A 722 -61.09 11.71 -51.93
C SER A 722 -62.37 11.82 -52.77
N ASP A 723 -63.03 12.98 -52.66
CA ASP A 723 -63.55 13.66 -53.86
C ASP A 723 -63.35 15.19 -53.77
N HIS A 724 -63.52 15.87 -54.90
CA HIS A 724 -63.00 17.22 -55.19
C HIS A 724 -64.01 18.38 -54.92
N LEU A 725 -63.46 19.58 -54.72
CA LEU A 725 -64.09 20.92 -54.86
C LEU A 725 -65.12 21.37 -53.78
N ARG A 726 -64.78 22.38 -52.95
CA ARG A 726 -65.29 23.79 -53.06
C ARG A 726 -64.88 24.74 -51.90
N PHE A 727 -63.97 25.64 -52.24
CA PHE A 727 -63.98 27.11 -52.02
C PHE A 727 -64.97 27.77 -51.00
N SER A 728 -64.42 28.39 -49.94
CA SER A 728 -64.93 29.58 -49.19
C SER A 728 -66.24 29.41 -48.36
N SER A 729 -66.60 30.19 -47.31
CA SER A 729 -66.16 31.51 -46.80
C SER A 729 -66.47 31.69 -45.29
N GLN A 730 -65.94 32.76 -44.65
CA GLN A 730 -66.50 33.50 -43.47
C GLN A 730 -66.63 32.72 -42.12
N LEU A 731 -66.10 33.11 -40.94
CA LEU A 731 -66.05 34.38 -40.16
C LEU A 731 -67.42 34.99 -39.79
N PRO A 732 -67.61 35.55 -38.57
CA PRO A 732 -67.24 35.04 -37.24
C PRO A 732 -68.40 35.29 -36.22
N SER A 733 -68.10 35.89 -35.04
CA SER A 733 -69.01 36.41 -33.98
C SER A 733 -69.43 35.35 -32.92
N SER A 734 -69.05 35.50 -31.63
CA SER A 734 -69.63 36.34 -30.55
C SER A 734 -70.83 35.68 -29.85
N SER A 735 -71.05 35.74 -28.54
CA SER A 735 -70.30 36.30 -27.38
C SER A 735 -71.05 35.89 -26.09
N GLY A 736 -70.38 35.63 -24.97
CA GLY A 736 -71.09 35.21 -23.74
C GLY A 736 -70.24 35.02 -22.48
N SER A 737 -69.99 36.12 -21.78
CA SER A 737 -69.80 36.20 -20.31
C SER A 737 -71.09 35.80 -19.57
N SER A 738 -71.12 35.38 -18.30
CA SER A 738 -70.07 35.06 -17.30
C SER A 738 -70.73 34.35 -16.08
N ASP A 739 -70.10 34.47 -14.90
CA ASP A 739 -70.61 34.20 -13.53
C ASP A 739 -70.57 32.70 -13.13
N GLN A 740 -69.77 32.24 -12.16
CA GLN A 740 -69.42 32.66 -10.78
C GLN A 740 -70.40 32.19 -9.68
N LEU A 741 -69.84 32.02 -8.47
CA LEU A 741 -70.41 31.59 -7.18
C LEU A 741 -70.48 30.06 -6.95
N ALA A 742 -70.16 29.52 -5.77
CA ALA A 742 -69.40 30.07 -4.63
C ALA A 742 -68.81 28.93 -3.75
N ALA A 743 -67.94 29.28 -2.80
CA ALA A 743 -67.11 28.38 -2.01
C ALA A 743 -67.78 27.81 -0.72
N ALA A 744 -66.96 27.07 0.05
CA ALA A 744 -67.19 26.47 1.37
C ALA A 744 -67.96 25.13 1.38
N SER A 745 -67.72 24.20 2.32
CA SER A 745 -66.98 24.30 3.60
C SER A 745 -66.14 23.05 3.91
N ALA A 746 -65.33 23.09 4.98
CA ALA A 746 -64.41 22.01 5.36
C ALA A 746 -64.55 21.63 6.85
N SER A 747 -64.19 20.41 7.23
CA SER A 747 -63.69 20.06 8.58
C SER A 747 -63.29 18.59 8.72
N SER A 748 -62.20 18.32 9.48
CA SER A 748 -61.80 17.04 10.12
C SER A 748 -61.62 15.77 9.26
N SER A 749 -60.70 14.86 9.56
CA SER A 749 -59.60 14.85 10.56
C SER A 749 -58.53 13.84 10.12
N ALA A 750 -57.29 13.99 10.61
CA ALA A 750 -56.20 13.10 10.25
C ALA A 750 -56.08 11.90 11.19
N GLU A 751 -55.82 10.72 10.63
CA GLU A 751 -55.05 9.65 11.28
C GLU A 751 -53.95 9.20 10.31
N ALA A 752 -52.74 8.96 10.84
CA ALA A 752 -51.60 8.54 10.05
C ALA A 752 -51.48 7.00 10.08
N GLY A 753 -51.87 6.35 9.00
CA GLY A 753 -51.69 4.91 8.81
C GLY A 753 -50.23 4.58 8.46
N ASP A 754 -49.60 3.72 9.26
CA ASP A 754 -48.23 3.25 9.04
C ASP A 754 -48.11 2.44 7.74
N VAL A 755 -47.30 2.94 6.80
CA VAL A 755 -46.83 2.19 5.61
C VAL A 755 -45.36 1.82 5.77
N SER A 756 -45.09 1.07 6.83
CA SER A 756 -43.87 0.29 7.02
C SER A 756 -43.52 -0.48 5.74
N ALA A 757 -42.25 -0.46 5.37
CA ALA A 757 -41.79 -0.97 4.08
C ALA A 757 -42.03 -2.48 3.97
N VAL A 758 -42.85 -2.89 3.00
CA VAL A 758 -42.95 -4.29 2.58
C VAL A 758 -41.64 -4.67 1.88
N LEU A 759 -40.70 -5.17 2.69
CA LEU A 759 -39.45 -5.75 2.20
C LEU A 759 -39.78 -6.91 1.25
N TYR A 760 -39.30 -6.83 0.02
CA TYR A 760 -39.39 -7.93 -0.94
C TYR A 760 -38.47 -9.07 -0.51
N GLU A 761 -39.04 -10.03 0.21
CA GLU A 761 -38.35 -11.25 0.67
C GLU A 761 -37.99 -12.11 -0.56
N TYR A 762 -36.70 -12.13 -0.94
CA TYR A 762 -36.24 -12.88 -2.11
C TYR A 762 -36.27 -14.39 -1.83
N ASN A 763 -37.35 -15.04 -2.26
CA ASN A 763 -37.50 -16.49 -2.23
C ASN A 763 -37.08 -17.10 -3.58
N PRO A 764 -35.92 -17.80 -3.70
CA PRO A 764 -35.51 -18.43 -4.96
C PRO A 764 -36.40 -19.61 -5.37
N TRP A 765 -37.32 -20.06 -4.50
CA TRP A 765 -38.28 -21.13 -4.78
C TRP A 765 -39.68 -20.62 -5.19
N ASP A 766 -39.95 -19.31 -5.15
CA ASP A 766 -41.16 -18.71 -5.76
C ASP A 766 -40.93 -18.53 -7.28
N VAL A 767 -40.96 -19.66 -7.99
CA VAL A 767 -40.87 -19.70 -9.46
C VAL A 767 -42.23 -20.04 -10.03
N LYS A 768 -43.01 -18.99 -10.29
CA LYS A 768 -44.36 -19.07 -10.87
C LYS A 768 -44.35 -19.84 -12.19
N GLU A 769 -45.51 -20.38 -12.58
CA GLU A 769 -45.66 -20.95 -13.93
C GLU A 769 -45.76 -19.80 -14.94
N GLY A 770 -45.04 -19.91 -16.06
CA GLY A 770 -45.01 -18.87 -17.10
C GLY A 770 -44.10 -17.66 -16.85
N VAL A 771 -43.05 -17.74 -16.02
CA VAL A 771 -42.05 -16.64 -15.91
C VAL A 771 -41.51 -16.28 -17.31
N PRO A 772 -41.57 -15.00 -17.73
CA PRO A 772 -41.04 -14.56 -19.02
C PRO A 772 -39.56 -14.92 -19.16
N THR A 773 -39.23 -15.65 -20.23
CA THR A 773 -37.86 -16.01 -20.59
C THR A 773 -37.36 -15.05 -21.65
N LEU A 774 -36.31 -14.29 -21.36
CA LEU A 774 -35.68 -13.34 -22.29
C LEU A 774 -35.02 -14.07 -23.47
N PHE A 775 -34.35 -15.18 -23.18
CA PHE A 775 -33.75 -16.11 -24.13
C PHE A 775 -33.31 -17.39 -23.42
N GLN A 776 -32.98 -18.44 -24.18
CA GLN A 776 -32.36 -19.65 -23.64
C GLN A 776 -30.84 -19.62 -23.87
N VAL A 777 -30.10 -20.27 -22.98
CA VAL A 777 -28.65 -20.41 -23.07
C VAL A 777 -28.23 -21.87 -22.93
N HIS A 778 -27.20 -22.28 -23.65
CA HIS A 778 -26.56 -23.58 -23.54
C HIS A 778 -25.31 -23.47 -22.67
N VAL A 779 -25.19 -24.31 -21.64
CA VAL A 779 -24.09 -24.22 -20.66
C VAL A 779 -22.81 -24.84 -21.23
N LEU A 780 -21.75 -24.03 -21.32
CA LEU A 780 -20.45 -24.42 -21.88
C LEU A 780 -19.53 -25.06 -20.85
N TYR A 781 -19.63 -24.64 -19.59
CA TYR A 781 -18.78 -25.05 -18.48
C TYR A 781 -19.61 -25.24 -17.21
N ASP A 782 -19.22 -26.20 -16.36
CA ASP A 782 -19.88 -26.43 -15.07
C ASP A 782 -19.63 -25.26 -14.10
N TYR A 783 -20.69 -24.81 -13.42
CA TYR A 783 -20.63 -23.78 -12.39
C TYR A 783 -21.41 -24.22 -11.15
N ALA A 784 -20.77 -24.18 -9.99
CA ALA A 784 -21.39 -24.48 -8.70
C ALA A 784 -21.62 -23.18 -7.92
N SER A 785 -22.86 -22.99 -7.45
CA SER A 785 -23.30 -21.85 -6.65
C SER A 785 -22.56 -21.77 -5.32
N GLN A 786 -22.02 -20.59 -5.02
CA GLN A 786 -21.27 -20.21 -3.83
C GLN A 786 -22.14 -19.40 -2.85
N ALA A 787 -23.21 -18.76 -3.34
CA ALA A 787 -24.22 -18.04 -2.55
C ALA A 787 -25.63 -18.67 -2.67
N PHE A 788 -26.58 -18.23 -1.86
CA PHE A 788 -27.96 -18.80 -1.82
C PHE A 788 -28.79 -18.36 -3.03
N GLU A 789 -28.58 -17.12 -3.45
CA GLU A 789 -29.12 -16.45 -4.62
C GLU A 789 -28.54 -16.96 -5.95
N GLU A 790 -27.45 -17.73 -5.93
CA GLU A 790 -26.79 -18.26 -7.13
C GLU A 790 -27.37 -19.63 -7.56
N LEU A 791 -27.35 -19.89 -8.87
CA LEU A 791 -27.84 -21.11 -9.49
C LEU A 791 -26.67 -21.99 -9.97
N SER A 792 -26.59 -23.22 -9.48
CA SER A 792 -25.68 -24.22 -10.05
C SER A 792 -26.17 -24.65 -11.44
N ILE A 793 -25.24 -24.71 -12.41
CA ILE A 793 -25.51 -25.06 -13.82
C ILE A 793 -24.46 -26.06 -14.33
N THR A 794 -24.91 -27.06 -15.09
CA THR A 794 -24.07 -28.17 -15.57
C THR A 794 -23.85 -28.09 -17.08
N ARG A 795 -22.66 -28.41 -17.56
CA ARG A 795 -22.31 -28.39 -18.99
C ARG A 795 -23.26 -29.25 -19.84
N GLY A 796 -23.77 -28.66 -20.92
CA GLY A 796 -24.78 -29.29 -21.79
C GLY A 796 -26.23 -29.07 -21.35
N GLN A 797 -26.47 -28.47 -20.18
CA GLN A 797 -27.80 -28.02 -19.76
C GLN A 797 -28.25 -26.84 -20.62
N VAL A 798 -29.58 -26.74 -20.85
CA VAL A 798 -30.21 -25.53 -21.37
C VAL A 798 -30.89 -24.80 -20.22
N VAL A 799 -30.62 -23.51 -20.07
CA VAL A 799 -31.18 -22.67 -18.99
C VAL A 799 -32.00 -21.53 -19.59
N PRO A 800 -33.27 -21.34 -19.19
CA PRO A 800 -34.04 -20.14 -19.49
C PRO A 800 -33.51 -18.96 -18.66
N VAL A 801 -33.04 -17.89 -19.32
CA VAL A 801 -32.67 -16.61 -18.69
C VAL A 801 -33.92 -15.77 -18.51
N ILE A 802 -34.14 -15.26 -17.30
CA ILE A 802 -35.29 -14.41 -16.93
C ILE A 802 -34.89 -12.96 -16.63
N ALA A 803 -33.62 -12.72 -16.26
CA ALA A 803 -33.05 -11.37 -16.14
C ALA A 803 -31.56 -11.38 -16.50
N THR A 804 -31.04 -10.26 -17.02
CA THR A 804 -29.62 -10.06 -17.34
C THR A 804 -29.09 -8.83 -16.62
N GLN A 805 -27.93 -8.93 -15.97
CA GLN A 805 -27.26 -7.82 -15.29
C GLN A 805 -25.96 -7.43 -16.01
N ASP A 806 -25.63 -6.14 -15.99
CA ASP A 806 -24.47 -5.57 -16.72
C ASP A 806 -23.11 -5.93 -16.09
N ASP A 807 -23.10 -6.51 -14.89
CA ASP A 807 -21.91 -7.01 -14.21
C ASP A 807 -21.45 -8.40 -14.74
N GLY A 808 -22.24 -9.00 -15.63
CA GLY A 808 -21.97 -10.31 -16.23
C GLY A 808 -22.71 -11.47 -15.57
N TRP A 809 -23.63 -11.25 -14.62
CA TRP A 809 -24.48 -12.31 -14.04
C TRP A 809 -25.89 -12.29 -14.63
N TRP A 810 -26.42 -13.47 -14.96
CA TRP A 810 -27.77 -13.65 -15.49
C TRP A 810 -28.61 -14.46 -14.49
N GLU A 811 -29.84 -14.00 -14.19
CA GLU A 811 -30.80 -14.80 -13.44
C GLU A 811 -31.51 -15.74 -14.41
N GLY A 812 -31.59 -17.03 -14.08
CA GLY A 812 -32.36 -18.01 -14.83
C GLY A 812 -33.03 -19.02 -13.94
N VAL A 813 -33.74 -19.97 -14.57
CA VAL A 813 -34.50 -21.01 -13.85
C VAL A 813 -33.87 -22.37 -14.08
N GLY A 814 -33.39 -23.00 -13.00
CA GLY A 814 -32.86 -24.35 -13.01
C GLY A 814 -33.68 -25.31 -12.14
N MET A 815 -33.19 -26.56 -12.05
CA MET A 815 -33.74 -27.60 -11.20
C MET A 815 -32.71 -27.94 -10.13
N GLU A 816 -33.12 -27.95 -8.86
CA GLU A 816 -32.28 -28.42 -7.76
C GLU A 816 -33.12 -29.29 -6.82
N ASN A 817 -32.59 -30.46 -6.44
CA ASN A 817 -33.28 -31.47 -5.64
C ASN A 817 -34.70 -31.83 -6.18
N GLY A 818 -34.87 -31.78 -7.50
CA GLY A 818 -36.14 -32.04 -8.19
C GLY A 818 -37.15 -30.88 -8.22
N LYS A 819 -36.80 -29.70 -7.71
CA LYS A 819 -37.68 -28.52 -7.63
C LYS A 819 -37.20 -27.35 -8.50
N ARG A 820 -38.19 -26.64 -9.08
CA ARG A 820 -38.15 -25.28 -9.65
C ARG A 820 -37.34 -24.30 -8.77
N ARG A 821 -36.16 -23.79 -9.16
CA ARG A 821 -35.55 -22.61 -8.52
C ARG A 821 -35.05 -21.58 -9.51
N LYS A 822 -35.08 -20.30 -9.12
CA LYS A 822 -34.37 -19.20 -9.78
C LYS A 822 -33.03 -18.94 -9.09
N GLY A 823 -32.14 -18.24 -9.79
CA GLY A 823 -30.87 -17.77 -9.23
C GLY A 823 -29.89 -17.30 -10.30
N LEU A 824 -28.82 -16.65 -9.84
CA LEU A 824 -27.77 -16.01 -10.64
C LEU A 824 -26.69 -16.99 -11.07
N PHE A 825 -26.24 -16.90 -12.32
CA PHE A 825 -25.07 -17.62 -12.81
C PHE A 825 -24.24 -16.74 -13.77
N PRO A 826 -22.93 -16.99 -13.90
CA PRO A 826 -22.05 -16.14 -14.70
C PRO A 826 -22.29 -16.34 -16.21
N SER A 827 -22.57 -15.25 -16.93
CA SER A 827 -22.91 -15.25 -18.36
C SER A 827 -21.81 -15.78 -19.28
N ASN A 828 -20.54 -15.71 -18.88
CA ASN A 828 -19.41 -16.25 -19.63
C ASN A 828 -19.24 -17.78 -19.49
N PHE A 829 -20.08 -18.45 -18.69
CA PHE A 829 -20.14 -19.93 -18.61
C PHE A 829 -21.16 -20.53 -19.61
N VAL A 830 -21.87 -19.70 -20.37
CA VAL A 830 -22.95 -20.11 -21.27
C VAL A 830 -22.85 -19.46 -22.65
N GLU A 831 -23.55 -20.02 -23.63
CA GLU A 831 -23.71 -19.47 -24.97
C GLU A 831 -25.21 -19.23 -25.25
N LYS A 832 -25.55 -18.09 -25.85
CA LYS A 832 -26.96 -17.75 -26.16
C LYS A 832 -27.44 -18.58 -27.36
N LEU A 833 -28.52 -19.35 -27.16
CA LEU A 833 -29.17 -20.09 -28.23
C LEU A 833 -29.89 -19.11 -29.16
N THR A 834 -29.38 -18.98 -30.39
CA THR A 834 -30.11 -18.37 -31.51
C THR A 834 -31.21 -19.32 -31.97
N GLN A 835 -32.42 -18.80 -32.13
CA GLN A 835 -33.50 -19.44 -32.89
C GLN A 835 -33.29 -19.25 -34.40
#